data_AF-A0AAV5YHV4-F1
#
_entry.id   AF-A0AAV5YHV4-F1
#
_cell.length_a   1.000
_cell.length_b   1.000
_cell.length_c   1.000
_cell.angle_alpha   90.00
_cell.angle_beta   90.00
_cell.angle_gamma   90.00
#
_symmetry.space_group_name_H-M   'P 1'
#
loop_
_entity.id
_entity.type
_entity.pdbx_description
1 polymer ?
#
loop_
_entity_poly.entity_id
_entity_poly.type
_entity_poly.pdbx_seq_one_letter_code
_entity_poly.pdbx_strand_id
1 'polypeptide(L)'
;MPLVDLLKDTRIITRDLGGDERSVAMDFVARRVRALIDGDASLADPGKPGDITKTATPTVATRLIAEVPRVRTAFAEIWKRVTADVAKNLHVPIDKPTIRKRVSNRPPVAAGAMRRRLVLSIVFQAAAPDITLADAANVERLHRICDRRLRLVERMLYEVGHHSDRAWSTKQVSTHAGGPWTDGVERAFDYPRVPRAFFEATCQPDANDVCQAPMDKWKLGDDYNLVGPVQTNPATITLWKHNATDAYRLDYTAAVAGKPKGVEAINGLFSVSTDYLSRNLLYCDHTIHALHLEALVFAESKRRAAGDTAWLDGLVASKGPGWLCIFHPLVSPGGLQPDGGKYLVGSGEPSFFEHVSVRANDLQVGDHLIIYNHPAYEFTTFHGAWRLENAVVVQTVPDLLLQGHGTGLMTMNDAKAAMLKYFRTALENCRAALRPLAAVSGPGPTGGAVKVSTTARLKRGMVVDFVEAGTEALVAPGRTITAIDGRKGVVTYSGASVTLTNKHVLRRHHVTQFKGKFEGLQLESATSDTVIFLMRRVDPTASTYAPGFLDADWYVTWLGQDRDEAVRKDSVRAAFVKKQHFVDYTVETDGTNTRTVGWFPLYEPVLKGKSPVMKAGKIAAIQPVTVGPDNIAAWTWFADPNAATALVPVIRPKVT
;
A
#
# COMPACT_ATOMS: atom_id res chain seq x y z
N MET A 1 23.38 -24.53 -23.31
CA MET A 1 23.74 -23.11 -23.41
C MET A 1 22.76 -22.41 -22.47
N PRO A 2 23.22 -22.02 -21.27
CA PRO A 2 22.39 -21.28 -20.32
C PRO A 2 21.74 -20.03 -20.96
N LEU A 3 20.65 -19.52 -20.41
CA LEU A 3 19.89 -18.34 -20.87
C LEU A 3 20.79 -17.17 -21.27
N VAL A 4 21.88 -16.95 -20.52
CA VAL A 4 22.90 -15.94 -20.83
C VAL A 4 23.50 -16.06 -22.24
N ASP A 5 23.61 -17.28 -22.77
CA ASP A 5 24.12 -17.51 -24.12
C ASP A 5 23.07 -17.17 -25.18
N LEU A 6 21.79 -17.50 -24.94
CA LEU A 6 20.68 -17.07 -25.82
C LEU A 6 20.60 -15.55 -25.90
N LEU A 7 20.82 -14.85 -24.78
CA LEU A 7 20.83 -13.40 -24.71
C LEU A 7 22.05 -12.76 -25.39
N LYS A 8 23.13 -13.53 -25.60
CA LYS A 8 24.34 -13.10 -26.34
C LYS A 8 24.32 -13.51 -27.82
N ASP A 9 23.42 -14.42 -28.21
CA ASP A 9 23.32 -14.89 -29.58
C ASP A 9 22.82 -13.76 -30.50
N THR A 10 23.70 -13.25 -31.36
CA THR A 10 23.39 -12.14 -32.26
C THR A 10 22.41 -12.51 -33.37
N ARG A 11 22.04 -13.79 -33.50
CA ARG A 11 20.95 -14.22 -34.39
C ARG A 11 19.58 -14.03 -33.74
N ILE A 12 19.52 -14.04 -32.41
CA ILE A 12 18.31 -13.80 -31.61
C ILE A 12 18.21 -12.31 -31.27
N ILE A 13 19.24 -11.79 -30.58
CA ILE A 13 19.37 -10.38 -30.22
C ILE A 13 20.25 -9.69 -31.26
N THR A 14 19.64 -9.35 -32.38
CA THR A 14 20.34 -8.81 -33.56
C THR A 14 21.02 -7.47 -33.29
N ARG A 15 22.09 -7.19 -34.02
CA ARG A 15 22.92 -5.97 -33.81
C ARG A 15 22.19 -4.67 -34.16
N ASP A 16 21.13 -4.73 -34.96
CA ASP A 16 20.26 -3.59 -35.28
C ASP A 16 19.30 -3.23 -34.13
N LEU A 17 19.16 -4.08 -33.11
CA LEU A 17 18.46 -3.73 -31.89
C LEU A 17 19.34 -2.81 -31.02
N GLY A 18 18.93 -1.54 -30.94
CA GLY A 18 19.55 -0.52 -30.08
C GLY A 18 18.64 -0.09 -28.92
N GLY A 19 19.24 0.45 -27.86
CA GLY A 19 18.54 1.10 -26.75
C GLY A 19 17.43 0.24 -26.12
N ASP A 20 16.25 0.83 -25.95
CA ASP A 20 15.09 0.20 -25.31
C ASP A 20 14.61 -1.08 -26.02
N GLU A 21 14.69 -1.12 -27.36
CA GLU A 21 14.22 -2.29 -28.13
C GLU A 21 15.07 -3.52 -27.86
N ARG A 22 16.38 -3.34 -27.70
CA ARG A 22 17.28 -4.42 -27.30
C ARG A 22 16.95 -4.96 -25.91
N SER A 23 16.76 -4.06 -24.94
CA SER A 23 16.44 -4.45 -23.56
C SER A 23 15.12 -5.19 -23.45
N VAL A 24 14.08 -4.71 -24.17
CA VAL A 24 12.77 -5.37 -24.20
C VAL A 24 12.83 -6.71 -24.94
N ALA A 25 13.61 -6.84 -26.02
CA ALA A 25 13.80 -8.11 -26.69
C ALA A 25 14.52 -9.15 -25.80
N MET A 26 15.51 -8.72 -25.00
CA MET A 26 16.17 -9.58 -24.02
C MET A 26 15.20 -10.03 -22.92
N ASP A 27 14.34 -9.13 -22.41
CA ASP A 27 13.27 -9.46 -21.45
C ASP A 27 12.27 -10.46 -22.04
N PHE A 28 11.85 -10.27 -23.29
CA PHE A 28 11.02 -11.23 -24.02
C PHE A 28 11.67 -12.61 -24.12
N VAL A 29 12.94 -12.70 -24.52
CA VAL A 29 13.65 -13.99 -24.62
C VAL A 29 13.64 -14.70 -23.26
N ALA A 30 13.96 -13.99 -22.18
CA ALA A 30 13.96 -14.56 -20.84
C ALA A 30 12.58 -15.07 -20.42
N ARG A 31 11.51 -14.32 -20.68
CA ARG A 31 10.12 -14.71 -20.39
C ARG A 31 9.65 -15.87 -21.25
N ARG A 32 9.98 -15.83 -22.54
CA ARG A 32 9.61 -16.87 -23.51
C ARG A 32 10.26 -18.20 -23.17
N VAL A 33 11.54 -18.19 -22.77
CA VAL A 33 12.22 -19.38 -22.27
C VAL A 33 11.50 -19.95 -21.05
N ARG A 34 11.12 -19.12 -20.07
CA ARG A 34 10.34 -19.57 -18.91
C ARG A 34 8.99 -20.15 -19.31
N ALA A 35 8.25 -19.49 -20.19
CA ALA A 35 6.97 -20.00 -20.69
C ALA A 35 7.11 -21.34 -21.43
N LEU A 36 8.21 -21.55 -22.17
CA LEU A 36 8.51 -22.83 -22.81
C LEU A 36 8.83 -23.92 -21.78
N ILE A 37 9.60 -23.61 -20.73
CA ILE A 37 9.86 -24.54 -19.61
C ILE A 37 8.56 -24.89 -18.88
N ASP A 38 7.70 -23.91 -18.64
CA ASP A 38 6.42 -24.13 -17.95
C ASP A 38 5.48 -25.02 -18.77
N GLY A 39 5.54 -24.93 -20.10
CA GLY A 39 4.81 -25.81 -21.02
C GLY A 39 5.46 -27.17 -21.26
N ASP A 40 6.77 -27.29 -21.05
CA ASP A 40 7.54 -28.52 -21.20
C ASP A 40 8.72 -28.55 -20.23
N ALA A 41 8.49 -29.17 -19.07
CA ALA A 41 9.47 -29.26 -17.99
C ALA A 41 10.77 -30.00 -18.39
N SER A 42 10.76 -30.78 -19.49
CA SER A 42 11.97 -31.47 -19.98
C SER A 42 13.03 -30.50 -20.51
N LEU A 43 12.63 -29.26 -20.81
CA LEU A 43 13.54 -28.21 -21.22
C LEU A 43 14.35 -27.66 -20.04
N ALA A 44 13.87 -27.78 -18.81
CA ALA A 44 14.46 -27.16 -17.61
C ALA A 44 15.81 -27.78 -17.23
N ASP A 45 16.79 -26.95 -16.87
CA ASP A 45 18.02 -27.41 -16.23
C ASP A 45 17.78 -27.72 -14.74
N PRO A 46 17.87 -28.99 -14.28
CA PRO A 46 17.64 -29.33 -12.88
C PRO A 46 18.68 -28.71 -11.94
N GLY A 47 19.87 -28.38 -12.43
CA GLY A 47 20.92 -27.69 -11.66
C GLY A 47 20.75 -26.16 -11.63
N LYS A 48 19.87 -25.59 -12.47
CA LYS A 48 19.65 -24.15 -12.61
C LYS A 48 18.16 -23.85 -12.87
N PRO A 49 17.33 -23.78 -11.82
CA PRO A 49 15.90 -23.47 -11.96
C PRO A 49 15.65 -22.20 -12.79
N GLY A 50 14.77 -22.30 -13.78
CA GLY A 50 14.47 -21.21 -14.72
C GLY A 50 15.40 -21.08 -15.93
N ASP A 51 16.41 -21.95 -16.03
CA ASP A 51 17.29 -22.09 -17.20
C ASP A 51 16.93 -23.34 -18.01
N ILE A 52 17.49 -23.45 -19.22
CA ILE A 52 17.30 -24.60 -20.11
C ILE A 52 18.52 -25.53 -20.15
N THR A 53 18.28 -26.82 -20.36
CA THR A 53 19.36 -27.80 -20.53
C THR A 53 20.23 -27.46 -21.73
N LYS A 54 21.50 -27.90 -21.69
CA LYS A 54 22.42 -27.74 -22.83
C LYS A 54 21.88 -28.41 -24.10
N THR A 55 21.16 -29.51 -23.96
CA THR A 55 20.53 -30.26 -25.06
C THR A 55 19.35 -29.51 -25.66
N ALA A 56 18.53 -28.83 -24.84
CA ALA A 56 17.38 -28.06 -25.31
C ALA A 56 17.77 -26.77 -26.06
N THR A 57 18.95 -26.20 -25.79
CA THR A 57 19.27 -24.86 -26.27
C THR A 57 19.25 -24.67 -27.79
N PRO A 58 19.81 -25.55 -28.63
CA PRO A 58 19.76 -25.36 -30.08
C PRO A 58 18.33 -25.28 -30.62
N THR A 59 17.42 -26.11 -30.08
CA THR A 59 16.00 -26.10 -30.42
C THR A 59 15.33 -24.80 -30.00
N VAL A 60 15.55 -24.36 -28.76
CA VAL A 60 15.00 -23.09 -28.24
C VAL A 60 15.55 -21.89 -29.01
N ALA A 61 16.85 -21.87 -29.31
CA ALA A 61 17.48 -20.82 -30.12
C ALA A 61 16.86 -20.73 -31.52
N THR A 62 16.63 -21.86 -32.17
CA THR A 62 15.99 -21.92 -33.50
C THR A 62 14.58 -21.32 -33.48
N ARG A 63 13.80 -21.61 -32.42
CA ARG A 63 12.48 -20.97 -32.22
C ARG A 63 12.62 -19.46 -32.04
N LEU A 64 13.49 -19.01 -31.13
CA LEU A 64 13.65 -17.59 -30.81
C LEU A 64 14.15 -16.75 -32.01
N ILE A 65 14.99 -17.32 -32.89
CA ILE A 65 15.42 -16.67 -34.14
C ILE A 65 14.22 -16.35 -35.04
N ALA A 66 13.18 -17.19 -35.05
CA ALA A 66 11.96 -16.95 -35.82
C ALA A 66 10.94 -16.06 -35.06
N GLU A 67 10.84 -16.23 -33.74
CA GLU A 67 9.83 -15.53 -32.92
C GLU A 67 10.16 -14.04 -32.72
N VAL A 68 11.42 -13.66 -32.47
CA VAL A 68 11.78 -12.25 -32.21
C VAL A 68 11.44 -11.32 -33.39
N PRO A 69 11.82 -11.61 -34.66
CA PRO A 69 11.43 -10.77 -35.79
C PRO A 69 9.90 -10.67 -35.98
N ARG A 70 9.17 -11.75 -35.67
CA ARG A 70 7.72 -11.76 -35.74
C ARG A 70 7.09 -10.81 -34.72
N VAL A 71 7.56 -10.80 -33.48
CA VAL A 71 7.12 -9.85 -32.45
C VAL A 71 7.48 -8.41 -32.84
N ARG A 72 8.64 -8.17 -33.46
CA ARG A 72 9.01 -6.84 -34.00
C ARG A 72 8.04 -6.35 -35.07
N THR A 73 7.65 -7.22 -36.01
CA THR A 73 6.65 -6.90 -37.04
C THR A 73 5.31 -6.53 -36.41
N ALA A 74 4.85 -7.31 -35.42
CA ALA A 74 3.63 -6.99 -34.67
C ALA A 74 3.74 -5.63 -33.97
N PHE A 75 4.87 -5.35 -33.32
CA PHE A 75 5.13 -4.05 -32.69
C PHE A 75 5.04 -2.89 -33.69
N ALA A 76 5.65 -3.01 -34.88
CA ALA A 76 5.60 -1.96 -35.90
C ALA A 76 4.16 -1.64 -36.33
N GLU A 77 3.32 -2.68 -36.52
CA GLU A 77 1.91 -2.52 -36.86
C GLU A 77 1.09 -1.91 -35.71
N ILE A 78 1.28 -2.38 -34.47
CA ILE A 78 0.61 -1.79 -33.30
C ILE A 78 1.03 -0.33 -33.10
N TRP A 79 2.32 -0.02 -33.25
CA TRP A 79 2.82 1.35 -33.12
C TRP A 79 2.22 2.29 -34.17
N LYS A 80 2.09 1.82 -35.42
CA LYS A 80 1.41 2.55 -36.49
C LYS A 80 -0.04 2.87 -36.11
N ARG A 81 -0.79 1.90 -35.56
CA ARG A 81 -2.18 2.09 -35.12
C ARG A 81 -2.28 3.10 -33.97
N VAL A 82 -1.49 2.91 -32.92
CA VAL A 82 -1.45 3.83 -31.77
C VAL A 82 -1.09 5.25 -32.22
N THR A 83 -0.14 5.41 -33.14
CA THR A 83 0.22 6.72 -33.70
C THR A 83 -0.95 7.37 -34.43
N ALA A 84 -1.69 6.60 -35.23
CA ALA A 84 -2.89 7.09 -35.91
C ALA A 84 -4.00 7.49 -34.90
N ASP A 85 -4.15 6.74 -33.82
CA ASP A 85 -5.13 7.04 -32.77
C ASP A 85 -4.77 8.29 -31.96
N VAL A 86 -3.47 8.53 -31.73
CA VAL A 86 -2.97 9.79 -31.18
C VAL A 86 -3.30 10.96 -32.09
N ALA A 87 -3.13 10.80 -33.41
CA ALA A 87 -3.47 11.85 -34.39
C ALA A 87 -4.98 12.19 -34.39
N LYS A 88 -5.83 11.26 -33.96
CA LYS A 88 -7.27 11.42 -33.77
C LYS A 88 -7.66 11.90 -32.37
N ASN A 89 -6.70 12.24 -31.51
CA ASN A 89 -6.92 12.64 -30.11
C ASN A 89 -7.64 11.59 -29.25
N LEU A 90 -7.47 10.30 -29.54
CA LEU A 90 -8.08 9.23 -28.73
C LEU A 90 -7.27 8.93 -27.46
N HIS A 91 -5.94 8.99 -27.54
CA HIS A 91 -5.05 8.79 -26.39
C HIS A 91 -4.88 10.05 -25.54
N VAL A 92 -4.41 9.88 -24.30
CA VAL A 92 -4.15 11.01 -23.40
C VAL A 92 -3.15 11.95 -24.06
N PRO A 93 -3.39 13.27 -24.11
CA PRO A 93 -2.37 14.21 -24.56
C PRO A 93 -1.18 14.19 -23.61
N ILE A 94 0.00 13.83 -24.14
CA ILE A 94 1.25 13.71 -23.38
C ILE A 94 2.23 14.83 -23.75
N ASP A 95 1.72 15.95 -24.22
CA ASP A 95 2.53 17.13 -24.49
C ASP A 95 3.02 17.77 -23.18
N LYS A 96 4.18 18.41 -23.26
CA LYS A 96 4.87 19.00 -22.10
C LYS A 96 3.99 20.01 -21.34
N PRO A 97 3.25 20.94 -22.00
CA PRO A 97 2.28 21.81 -21.32
C PRO A 97 1.22 21.05 -20.52
N THR A 98 0.56 20.04 -21.12
CA THR A 98 -0.47 19.25 -20.44
C THR A 98 0.10 18.51 -19.23
N ILE A 99 1.25 17.84 -19.36
CA ILE A 99 1.88 17.13 -18.23
C ILE A 99 2.25 18.10 -17.10
N ARG A 100 2.75 19.29 -17.45
CA ARG A 100 3.09 20.33 -16.45
C ARG A 100 1.90 20.78 -15.64
N LYS A 101 0.74 20.95 -16.29
CA LYS A 101 -0.50 21.32 -15.61
C LYS A 101 -1.04 20.21 -14.70
N ARG A 102 -0.79 18.95 -15.05
CA ARG A 102 -1.47 17.81 -14.40
C ARG A 102 -0.67 17.09 -13.33
N VAL A 103 0.66 16.98 -13.46
CA VAL A 103 1.45 16.10 -12.57
C VAL A 103 2.72 16.73 -12.05
N SER A 104 3.49 17.44 -12.88
CA SER A 104 4.77 17.98 -12.42
C SER A 104 5.32 19.07 -13.32
N ASN A 105 5.88 20.11 -12.69
CA ASN A 105 6.66 21.15 -13.35
C ASN A 105 7.90 20.61 -14.10
N ARG A 106 8.34 19.39 -13.77
CA ARG A 106 9.46 18.67 -14.40
C ARG A 106 8.97 17.39 -15.09
N PRO A 107 8.28 17.51 -16.25
CA PRO A 107 7.84 16.34 -17.00
C PRO A 107 9.06 15.50 -17.41
N PRO A 108 8.94 14.16 -17.46
CA PRO A 108 9.96 13.33 -18.07
C PRO A 108 10.24 13.84 -19.49
N VAL A 109 11.50 14.16 -19.78
CA VAL A 109 11.90 14.62 -21.10
C VAL A 109 11.69 13.43 -22.06
N ALA A 110 10.88 13.62 -23.10
CA ALA A 110 10.48 12.64 -24.14
C ALA A 110 9.26 11.73 -23.85
N ALA A 111 8.10 12.32 -23.56
CA ALA A 111 6.83 11.59 -23.44
C ALA A 111 6.50 10.71 -24.68
N GLY A 112 6.79 11.18 -25.90
CA GLY A 112 6.64 10.37 -27.11
C GLY A 112 7.52 9.11 -27.14
N ALA A 113 8.77 9.24 -26.67
CA ALA A 113 9.66 8.08 -26.51
C ALA A 113 9.15 7.12 -25.43
N MET A 114 8.59 7.66 -24.35
CA MET A 114 7.94 6.86 -23.29
C MET A 114 6.75 6.06 -23.82
N ARG A 115 5.84 6.67 -24.59
CA ARG A 115 4.71 5.95 -25.19
C ARG A 115 5.19 4.83 -26.11
N ARG A 116 6.16 5.10 -26.99
CA ARG A 116 6.75 4.06 -27.85
C ARG A 116 7.34 2.92 -27.02
N ARG A 117 8.07 3.23 -25.95
CA ARG A 117 8.62 2.24 -25.02
C ARG A 117 7.52 1.41 -24.34
N LEU A 118 6.44 2.03 -23.88
CA LEU A 118 5.32 1.32 -23.26
C LEU A 118 4.66 0.36 -24.27
N VAL A 119 4.37 0.82 -25.49
CA VAL A 119 3.81 -0.04 -26.55
C VAL A 119 4.75 -1.21 -26.85
N LEU A 120 6.06 -0.92 -26.97
CA LEU A 120 7.08 -1.93 -27.20
C LEU A 120 7.09 -2.99 -26.09
N SER A 121 7.16 -2.57 -24.83
CA SER A 121 7.11 -3.47 -23.67
C SER A 121 5.83 -4.29 -23.63
N ILE A 122 4.65 -3.68 -23.82
CA ILE A 122 3.37 -4.38 -23.77
C ILE A 122 3.30 -5.44 -24.88
N VAL A 123 3.69 -5.12 -26.11
CA VAL A 123 3.65 -6.05 -27.24
C VAL A 123 4.55 -7.26 -26.99
N PHE A 124 5.81 -7.02 -26.62
CA PHE A 124 6.75 -8.10 -26.35
C PHE A 124 6.32 -8.94 -25.15
N GLN A 125 5.85 -8.32 -24.07
CA GLN A 125 5.43 -9.05 -22.87
C GLN A 125 4.17 -9.87 -23.06
N ALA A 126 3.20 -9.37 -23.82
CA ALA A 126 1.98 -10.12 -24.14
C ALA A 126 2.29 -11.33 -25.03
N ALA A 127 3.21 -11.18 -26.00
CA ALA A 127 3.60 -12.25 -26.92
C ALA A 127 4.51 -13.32 -26.29
N ALA A 128 5.17 -13.04 -25.16
CA ALA A 128 6.05 -14.02 -24.50
C ALA A 128 5.32 -15.29 -24.02
N PRO A 129 4.22 -15.21 -23.25
CA PRO A 129 3.46 -16.40 -22.87
C PRO A 129 2.67 -17.01 -24.04
N ASP A 130 2.15 -16.19 -24.95
CA ASP A 130 1.40 -16.63 -26.14
C ASP A 130 1.94 -15.96 -27.41
N ILE A 131 2.83 -16.68 -28.11
CA ILE A 131 3.44 -16.18 -29.33
C ILE A 131 2.41 -15.93 -30.44
N THR A 132 1.25 -16.62 -30.41
CA THR A 132 0.20 -16.50 -31.44
C THR A 132 -0.35 -15.07 -31.54
N LEU A 133 -0.26 -14.28 -30.46
CA LEU A 133 -0.63 -12.86 -30.48
C LEU A 133 0.18 -12.01 -31.47
N ALA A 134 1.41 -12.43 -31.80
CA ALA A 134 2.24 -11.77 -32.78
C ALA A 134 1.92 -12.18 -34.24
N ASP A 135 0.98 -13.10 -34.47
CA ASP A 135 0.49 -13.42 -35.81
C ASP A 135 -0.35 -12.28 -36.38
N ALA A 136 -0.26 -12.06 -37.69
CA ALA A 136 -1.09 -11.07 -38.38
C ALA A 136 -2.60 -11.29 -38.16
N ALA A 137 -3.04 -12.56 -38.07
CA ALA A 137 -4.43 -12.91 -37.78
C ALA A 137 -4.89 -12.50 -36.37
N ASN A 138 -3.96 -12.36 -35.41
CA ASN A 138 -4.25 -12.03 -34.01
C ASN A 138 -3.86 -10.59 -33.63
N VAL A 139 -3.37 -9.79 -34.57
CA VAL A 139 -2.88 -8.44 -34.29
C VAL A 139 -3.95 -7.54 -33.66
N GLU A 140 -5.23 -7.77 -33.96
CA GLU A 140 -6.33 -7.01 -33.33
C GLU A 140 -6.52 -7.36 -31.85
N ARG A 141 -6.34 -8.64 -31.47
CA ARG A 141 -6.36 -9.07 -30.07
C ARG A 141 -5.19 -8.44 -29.31
N LEU A 142 -4.00 -8.44 -29.91
CA LEU A 142 -2.83 -7.77 -29.35
C LEU A 142 -3.04 -6.25 -29.22
N HIS A 143 -3.68 -5.61 -30.20
CA HIS A 143 -4.03 -4.19 -30.14
C HIS A 143 -4.99 -3.88 -29.00
N ARG A 144 -5.99 -4.73 -28.72
CA ARG A 144 -6.90 -4.58 -27.57
C ARG A 144 -6.15 -4.59 -26.24
N ILE A 145 -5.21 -5.53 -26.07
CA ILE A 145 -4.36 -5.60 -24.88
C ILE A 145 -3.53 -4.32 -24.74
N CYS A 146 -2.91 -3.88 -25.84
CA CYS A 146 -2.10 -2.68 -25.89
C CYS A 146 -2.91 -1.45 -25.48
N ASP A 147 -4.10 -1.26 -26.05
CA ASP A 147 -4.98 -0.13 -25.73
C ASP A 147 -5.32 -0.08 -24.25
N ARG A 148 -5.75 -1.21 -23.67
CA ARG A 148 -6.17 -1.27 -22.26
C ARG A 148 -5.02 -0.97 -21.32
N ARG A 149 -3.86 -1.61 -21.53
CA ARG A 149 -2.70 -1.44 -20.66
C ARG A 149 -2.05 -0.07 -20.82
N LEU A 150 -1.90 0.40 -22.06
CA LEU A 150 -1.38 1.73 -22.33
C LEU A 150 -2.28 2.80 -21.71
N ARG A 151 -3.60 2.71 -21.91
CA ARG A 151 -4.54 3.70 -21.38
C ARG A 151 -4.48 3.78 -19.85
N LEU A 152 -4.49 2.63 -19.19
CA LEU A 152 -4.38 2.54 -17.73
C LEU A 152 -3.09 3.19 -17.22
N VAL A 153 -1.95 2.86 -17.84
CA VAL A 153 -0.64 3.40 -17.44
C VAL A 153 -0.52 4.90 -17.73
N GLU A 154 -1.05 5.38 -18.86
CA GLU A 154 -1.07 6.80 -19.20
C GLU A 154 -1.90 7.61 -18.19
N ARG A 155 -3.10 7.15 -17.84
CA ARG A 155 -3.92 7.80 -16.81
C ARG A 155 -3.21 7.81 -15.46
N MET A 156 -2.59 6.69 -15.08
CA MET A 156 -1.79 6.61 -13.84
C MET A 156 -0.66 7.65 -13.82
N LEU A 157 0.15 7.67 -14.88
CA LEU A 157 1.30 8.56 -15.02
C LEU A 157 0.93 10.05 -15.07
N TYR A 158 -0.17 10.40 -15.75
CA TYR A 158 -0.45 11.77 -16.17
C TYR A 158 -1.65 12.43 -15.47
N GLU A 159 -2.44 11.69 -14.69
CA GLU A 159 -3.64 12.25 -14.03
C GLU A 159 -3.82 11.80 -12.57
N VAL A 160 -3.08 10.79 -12.13
CA VAL A 160 -3.21 10.19 -10.78
C VAL A 160 -1.92 10.30 -9.96
N GLY A 161 -0.75 10.26 -10.61
CA GLY A 161 0.56 10.25 -10.00
C GLY A 161 0.88 11.42 -9.06
N HIS A 162 1.91 11.25 -8.22
CA HIS A 162 2.29 12.20 -7.16
C HIS A 162 2.60 13.61 -7.64
N HIS A 163 2.15 14.55 -6.82
CA HIS A 163 2.66 15.92 -6.77
C HIS A 163 3.13 16.19 -5.33
N SER A 164 4.43 16.42 -5.15
CA SER A 164 5.03 16.72 -3.84
C SER A 164 4.66 18.12 -3.34
N ASP A 165 4.29 19.02 -4.24
CA ASP A 165 4.20 20.45 -3.95
C ASP A 165 2.75 20.92 -4.09
N ARG A 166 1.87 20.56 -3.14
CA ARG A 166 0.55 21.22 -3.05
C ARG A 166 0.80 22.69 -2.72
N ALA A 167 0.36 23.60 -3.57
CA ALA A 167 0.52 25.03 -3.37
C ALA A 167 -0.55 25.61 -2.41
N TRP A 168 -0.83 24.92 -1.31
CA TRP A 168 -1.74 25.42 -0.29
C TRP A 168 -1.02 26.36 0.67
N SER A 169 -1.76 27.36 1.15
CA SER A 169 -1.34 28.19 2.27
C SER A 169 -2.42 28.21 3.34
N THR A 170 -2.01 28.29 4.62
CA THR A 170 -2.95 28.41 5.73
C THR A 170 -3.90 29.60 5.55
N LYS A 171 -3.42 30.71 4.99
CA LYS A 171 -4.24 31.90 4.67
C LYS A 171 -5.32 31.61 3.63
N GLN A 172 -4.97 30.89 2.56
CA GLN A 172 -5.93 30.53 1.52
C GLN A 172 -7.04 29.64 2.10
N VAL A 173 -6.65 28.59 2.83
CA VAL A 173 -7.55 27.62 3.45
C VAL A 173 -8.45 28.29 4.49
N SER A 174 -7.91 29.16 5.34
CA SER A 174 -8.71 29.88 6.35
C SER A 174 -9.70 30.86 5.71
N THR A 175 -9.35 31.46 4.57
CA THR A 175 -10.26 32.37 3.83
C THR A 175 -11.37 31.60 3.10
N HIS A 176 -11.11 30.35 2.72
CA HIS A 176 -12.03 29.49 1.95
C HIS A 176 -12.29 28.19 2.70
N ALA A 177 -12.78 28.32 3.93
CA ALA A 177 -12.91 27.20 4.87
C ALA A 177 -13.69 26.00 4.30
N GLY A 178 -14.73 26.24 3.50
CA GLY A 178 -15.55 25.21 2.85
C GLY A 178 -15.17 24.91 1.40
N GLY A 179 -14.08 25.51 0.90
CA GLY A 179 -13.67 25.48 -0.49
C GLY A 179 -13.98 26.75 -1.28
N PRO A 180 -13.50 26.84 -2.53
CA PRO A 180 -12.63 25.86 -3.20
C PRO A 180 -11.20 25.84 -2.62
N TRP A 181 -10.53 24.70 -2.69
CA TRP A 181 -9.14 24.51 -2.24
C TRP A 181 -8.21 24.29 -3.41
N THR A 182 -8.02 25.34 -4.21
CA THR A 182 -7.22 25.28 -5.43
C THR A 182 -5.74 25.06 -5.12
N ASP A 183 -5.11 24.07 -5.76
CA ASP A 183 -3.65 23.82 -5.63
C ASP A 183 -2.86 24.13 -6.91
N GLY A 184 -3.56 24.60 -7.95
CA GLY A 184 -2.97 24.96 -9.25
C GLY A 184 -2.72 23.78 -10.20
N VAL A 185 -3.09 22.56 -9.82
CA VAL A 185 -2.82 21.34 -10.60
C VAL A 185 -4.12 20.74 -11.15
N GLU A 186 -4.22 20.50 -12.45
CA GLU A 186 -5.39 19.88 -13.08
C GLU A 186 -5.36 18.36 -12.87
N ARG A 187 -6.13 17.84 -11.91
CA ARG A 187 -6.19 16.39 -11.62
C ARG A 187 -7.61 15.88 -11.51
N ALA A 188 -7.81 14.60 -11.84
CA ALA A 188 -9.10 13.94 -11.71
C ALA A 188 -9.26 13.26 -10.34
N PHE A 189 -8.17 12.77 -9.75
CA PHE A 189 -8.20 11.97 -8.52
C PHE A 189 -7.31 12.57 -7.44
N ASP A 190 -7.77 12.51 -6.19
CA ASP A 190 -6.98 12.81 -5.00
C ASP A 190 -7.42 11.89 -3.86
N TYR A 191 -6.57 11.69 -2.85
CA TYR A 191 -6.99 10.96 -1.66
C TYR A 191 -8.03 11.79 -0.91
N PRO A 192 -9.00 11.18 -0.20
CA PRO A 192 -9.87 11.86 0.75
C PRO A 192 -9.11 12.25 2.03
N ARG A 193 -7.93 12.84 1.90
CA ARG A 193 -7.03 13.27 2.97
C ARG A 193 -6.39 14.60 2.65
N VAL A 194 -6.32 15.46 3.66
CA VAL A 194 -5.60 16.75 3.59
C VAL A 194 -4.66 16.92 4.78
N PRO A 195 -3.46 17.52 4.63
CA PRO A 195 -2.54 17.66 5.74
C PRO A 195 -3.09 18.64 6.77
N ARG A 196 -3.21 18.18 8.01
CA ARG A 196 -3.82 18.91 9.12
C ARG A 196 -3.19 20.29 9.32
N ALA A 197 -1.87 20.40 9.19
CA ALA A 197 -1.13 21.65 9.40
C ALA A 197 -1.64 22.86 8.59
N PHE A 198 -2.27 22.64 7.41
CA PHE A 198 -2.86 23.74 6.63
C PHE A 198 -4.28 24.12 7.08
N PHE A 199 -4.95 23.21 7.79
CA PHE A 199 -6.37 23.29 8.14
C PHE A 199 -6.62 23.45 9.64
N GLU A 200 -5.59 23.45 10.50
CA GLU A 200 -5.74 23.54 11.96
C GLU A 200 -6.56 24.74 12.43
N ALA A 201 -6.43 25.89 11.78
CA ALA A 201 -7.21 27.08 12.13
C ALA A 201 -8.69 26.97 11.73
N THR A 202 -8.98 26.15 10.71
CA THR A 202 -10.29 26.03 10.09
C THR A 202 -11.09 24.86 10.64
N CYS A 203 -10.45 23.71 10.84
CA CYS A 203 -11.06 22.55 11.46
C CYS A 203 -11.12 22.76 12.97
N GLN A 204 -12.30 23.10 13.47
CA GLN A 204 -12.63 23.11 14.89
C GLN A 204 -13.35 21.79 15.20
N PRO A 205 -12.64 20.71 15.57
CA PRO A 205 -13.26 19.41 15.80
C PRO A 205 -14.21 19.45 17.02
N ASP A 206 -15.35 18.75 16.90
CA ASP A 206 -16.26 18.51 18.00
C ASP A 206 -15.79 17.34 18.89
N ALA A 207 -16.66 16.89 19.82
CA ALA A 207 -16.34 15.77 20.70
C ALA A 207 -16.21 14.41 19.98
N ASN A 208 -16.62 14.32 18.71
CA ASN A 208 -16.51 13.13 17.86
C ASN A 208 -15.41 13.30 16.80
N ASP A 209 -14.52 14.29 16.99
CA ASP A 209 -13.45 14.66 16.07
C ASP A 209 -13.90 15.11 14.68
N VAL A 210 -15.19 15.42 14.50
CA VAL A 210 -15.72 15.97 13.25
C VAL A 210 -15.52 17.47 13.27
N CYS A 211 -14.86 18.02 12.25
CA CYS A 211 -14.68 19.46 12.12
C CYS A 211 -16.04 20.16 12.07
N GLN A 212 -16.19 21.33 12.67
CA GLN A 212 -17.41 22.12 12.52
C GLN A 212 -17.57 22.71 11.11
N ALA A 213 -18.78 23.19 10.81
CA ALA A 213 -19.05 23.89 9.56
C ALA A 213 -18.06 25.04 9.33
N PRO A 214 -17.57 25.24 8.08
CA PRO A 214 -18.01 24.61 6.83
C PRO A 214 -17.23 23.33 6.45
N MET A 215 -16.52 22.70 7.39
CA MET A 215 -15.75 21.46 7.17
C MET A 215 -16.42 20.22 7.80
N ASP A 216 -17.74 20.23 8.00
CA ASP A 216 -18.53 19.18 8.69
C ASP A 216 -18.48 17.77 8.09
N LYS A 217 -17.89 17.62 6.90
CA LYS A 217 -17.60 16.32 6.28
C LYS A 217 -16.19 15.78 6.56
N TRP A 218 -15.38 16.54 7.28
CA TRP A 218 -13.99 16.23 7.59
C TRP A 218 -13.86 15.88 9.06
N LYS A 219 -12.97 14.94 9.37
CA LYS A 219 -12.66 14.56 10.74
C LYS A 219 -11.18 14.39 10.96
N LEU A 220 -10.74 14.41 12.22
CA LEU A 220 -9.38 14.04 12.55
C LEU A 220 -9.12 12.58 12.12
N GLY A 221 -8.08 12.38 11.33
CA GLY A 221 -7.60 11.06 10.95
C GLY A 221 -6.38 10.69 11.78
N ASP A 222 -5.26 10.52 11.09
CA ASP A 222 -3.94 10.38 11.74
C ASP A 222 -3.41 11.71 12.30
N ASP A 223 -2.28 11.66 13.00
CA ASP A 223 -1.63 12.85 13.58
C ASP A 223 -1.30 13.94 12.53
N TYR A 224 -1.27 13.59 11.25
CA TYR A 224 -0.81 14.45 10.16
C TYR A 224 -1.93 14.89 9.22
N ASN A 225 -3.09 14.23 9.20
CA ASN A 225 -4.11 14.41 8.17
C ASN A 225 -5.52 14.48 8.74
N LEU A 226 -6.33 15.36 8.14
CA LEU A 226 -7.79 15.23 8.19
C LEU A 226 -8.24 14.21 7.15
N VAL A 227 -9.31 13.48 7.45
CA VAL A 227 -9.94 12.50 6.55
C VAL A 227 -11.30 13.03 6.14
N GLY A 228 -11.54 13.07 4.84
CA GLY A 228 -12.80 13.49 4.23
C GLY A 228 -13.63 12.31 3.73
N PRO A 229 -14.75 12.58 3.05
CA PRO A 229 -15.58 11.54 2.47
C PRO A 229 -14.90 10.93 1.24
N VAL A 230 -15.09 9.61 1.07
CA VAL A 230 -14.86 8.95 -0.23
C VAL A 230 -15.97 9.41 -1.16
N GLN A 231 -15.66 10.07 -2.26
CA GLN A 231 -16.69 10.56 -3.19
C GLN A 231 -16.14 10.71 -4.60
N THR A 232 -17.02 10.65 -5.59
CA THR A 232 -16.69 11.03 -6.97
C THR A 232 -16.87 12.54 -7.15
N ASN A 233 -16.39 13.07 -8.27
CA ASN A 233 -16.51 14.49 -8.57
C ASN A 233 -17.98 14.93 -8.71
N PRO A 234 -18.29 16.22 -8.55
CA PRO A 234 -19.67 16.72 -8.57
C PRO A 234 -20.48 16.35 -9.81
N ALA A 235 -19.84 16.16 -10.98
CA ALA A 235 -20.54 15.80 -12.21
C ALA A 235 -21.03 14.34 -12.21
N THR A 236 -20.42 13.46 -11.40
CA THR A 236 -20.73 12.03 -11.39
C THR A 236 -21.21 11.50 -10.03
N ILE A 237 -21.22 12.33 -8.98
CA ILE A 237 -21.64 11.94 -7.62
C ILE A 237 -23.08 11.43 -7.53
N THR A 238 -23.97 11.84 -8.45
CA THR A 238 -25.34 11.31 -8.49
C THR A 238 -25.47 9.97 -9.20
N LEU A 239 -24.41 9.55 -9.93
CA LEU A 239 -24.32 8.29 -10.67
C LEU A 239 -23.60 7.20 -9.87
N TRP A 240 -22.63 7.59 -9.04
CA TRP A 240 -21.85 6.70 -8.17
C TRP A 240 -22.20 6.97 -6.71
N LYS A 241 -23.04 6.11 -6.13
CA LYS A 241 -23.52 6.28 -4.75
C LYS A 241 -22.89 5.24 -3.84
N HIS A 242 -22.69 5.63 -2.58
CA HIS A 242 -22.33 4.64 -1.55
C HIS A 242 -23.37 3.52 -1.50
N ASN A 243 -22.87 2.29 -1.47
CA ASN A 243 -23.70 1.14 -1.19
C ASN A 243 -24.29 1.26 0.23
N ALA A 244 -25.55 0.86 0.38
CA ALA A 244 -26.27 1.02 1.65
C ALA A 244 -25.71 0.16 2.80
N THR A 245 -25.05 -0.96 2.47
CA THR A 245 -24.48 -1.90 3.43
C THR A 245 -22.97 -1.80 3.56
N ASP A 246 -22.30 -1.20 2.56
CA ASP A 246 -20.86 -1.02 2.53
C ASP A 246 -20.52 0.40 2.03
N ALA A 247 -20.32 1.32 2.98
CA ALA A 247 -19.97 2.69 2.66
C ALA A 247 -18.60 2.84 1.95
N TYR A 248 -17.77 1.80 1.90
CA TYR A 248 -16.53 1.82 1.11
C TYR A 248 -16.84 1.61 -0.39
N ARG A 249 -17.90 0.88 -0.74
CA ARG A 249 -18.30 0.60 -2.12
C ARG A 249 -19.12 1.73 -2.72
N LEU A 250 -18.80 2.10 -3.97
CA LEU A 250 -19.58 3.03 -4.78
C LEU A 250 -20.27 2.28 -5.92
N ASP A 251 -21.59 2.09 -5.80
CA ASP A 251 -22.38 1.45 -6.84
C ASP A 251 -22.77 2.43 -7.93
N TYR A 252 -22.65 1.98 -9.18
CA TYR A 252 -23.29 2.66 -10.29
C TYR A 252 -24.80 2.50 -10.15
N THR A 253 -25.48 3.60 -9.91
CA THR A 253 -26.91 3.63 -10.09
C THR A 253 -27.16 3.74 -11.59
N ALA A 254 -27.63 2.66 -12.21
CA ALA A 254 -27.99 2.56 -13.63
C ALA A 254 -29.17 3.46 -14.01
N ALA A 255 -29.05 4.73 -13.71
CA ALA A 255 -30.12 5.51 -13.13
C ALA A 255 -31.30 5.72 -14.09
N VAL A 256 -32.50 5.74 -13.48
CA VAL A 256 -33.55 6.75 -13.68
C VAL A 256 -33.63 7.31 -15.11
N ALA A 257 -34.71 7.00 -15.82
CA ALA A 257 -34.98 7.45 -17.20
C ALA A 257 -34.44 8.87 -17.50
N GLY A 258 -33.59 8.98 -18.54
CA GLY A 258 -33.02 10.26 -18.99
C GLY A 258 -31.64 10.63 -18.44
N LYS A 259 -30.92 9.73 -17.74
CA LYS A 259 -29.57 9.97 -17.20
C LYS A 259 -28.42 9.38 -18.05
N PRO A 260 -27.16 9.85 -17.86
CA PRO A 260 -25.99 9.38 -18.59
C PRO A 260 -25.78 7.86 -18.50
N LYS A 261 -25.35 7.27 -19.61
CA LYS A 261 -25.11 5.82 -19.76
C LYS A 261 -23.86 5.37 -19.01
N GLY A 262 -23.69 4.06 -18.79
CA GLY A 262 -22.56 3.53 -18.01
C GLY A 262 -21.19 3.99 -18.53
N VAL A 263 -21.04 4.09 -19.86
CA VAL A 263 -19.83 4.62 -20.50
C VAL A 263 -19.57 6.08 -20.12
N GLU A 264 -20.60 6.92 -20.13
CA GLU A 264 -20.51 8.34 -19.79
C GLU A 264 -20.22 8.53 -18.30
N ALA A 265 -20.81 7.69 -17.43
CA ALA A 265 -20.56 7.69 -16.00
C ALA A 265 -19.09 7.37 -15.67
N ILE A 266 -18.48 6.41 -16.38
CA ILE A 266 -17.05 6.07 -16.24
C ILE A 266 -16.19 7.22 -16.77
N ASN A 267 -16.45 7.71 -17.98
CA ASN A 267 -15.67 8.79 -18.58
C ASN A 267 -15.71 10.07 -17.74
N GLY A 268 -16.86 10.39 -17.13
CA GLY A 268 -17.02 11.56 -16.27
C GLY A 268 -16.14 11.55 -15.02
N LEU A 269 -15.68 10.38 -14.55
CA LEU A 269 -14.70 10.28 -13.46
C LEU A 269 -13.36 10.93 -13.83
N PHE A 270 -13.04 11.09 -15.11
CA PHE A 270 -11.74 11.61 -15.56
C PHE A 270 -11.78 13.11 -15.87
N SER A 271 -12.79 13.80 -15.36
CA SER A 271 -12.87 15.26 -15.39
C SER A 271 -11.82 15.84 -14.45
N VAL A 272 -10.89 16.61 -15.01
CA VAL A 272 -9.81 17.24 -14.23
C VAL A 272 -10.27 18.55 -13.60
N SER A 273 -9.74 18.87 -12.41
CA SER A 273 -9.99 20.14 -11.71
C SER A 273 -8.74 20.61 -10.97
N THR A 274 -8.56 21.94 -10.87
CA THR A 274 -7.58 22.59 -10.00
C THR A 274 -8.06 22.75 -8.56
N ASP A 275 -9.38 22.67 -8.34
CA ASP A 275 -10.00 22.64 -7.02
C ASP A 275 -10.05 21.19 -6.50
N TYR A 276 -9.40 20.95 -5.37
CA TYR A 276 -9.34 19.65 -4.72
C TYR A 276 -10.73 19.07 -4.41
N LEU A 277 -11.71 19.88 -3.97
CA LEU A 277 -13.05 19.39 -3.63
C LEU A 277 -13.90 19.01 -4.85
N SER A 278 -13.51 19.51 -6.03
CA SER A 278 -14.16 19.18 -7.31
C SER A 278 -13.54 17.95 -8.00
N ARG A 279 -12.57 17.27 -7.37
CA ARG A 279 -11.98 16.01 -7.85
C ARG A 279 -12.73 14.80 -7.31
N ASN A 280 -12.40 13.63 -7.82
CA ASN A 280 -12.77 12.38 -7.15
C ASN A 280 -11.85 12.19 -5.94
N LEU A 281 -12.43 12.09 -4.75
CA LEU A 281 -11.73 11.83 -3.50
C LEU A 281 -11.79 10.33 -3.21
N LEU A 282 -10.83 9.56 -3.74
CA LEU A 282 -10.85 8.10 -3.76
C LEU A 282 -9.54 7.52 -3.21
N TYR A 283 -9.59 6.34 -2.61
CA TYR A 283 -8.37 5.62 -2.17
C TYR A 283 -7.65 4.94 -3.38
N CYS A 284 -6.45 4.40 -3.17
CA CYS A 284 -5.62 3.85 -4.26
C CYS A 284 -6.29 2.68 -5.00
N ASP A 285 -6.99 1.81 -4.27
CA ASP A 285 -7.77 0.72 -4.84
C ASP A 285 -8.93 1.20 -5.72
N HIS A 286 -9.76 2.12 -5.22
CA HIS A 286 -10.85 2.74 -5.97
C HIS A 286 -10.34 3.42 -7.24
N THR A 287 -9.23 4.16 -7.12
CA THR A 287 -8.65 4.90 -8.23
C THR A 287 -8.18 3.94 -9.33
N ILE A 288 -7.41 2.90 -8.98
CA ILE A 288 -6.94 1.93 -9.97
C ILE A 288 -8.10 1.11 -10.56
N HIS A 289 -9.14 0.81 -9.77
CA HIS A 289 -10.36 0.22 -10.30
C HIS A 289 -11.02 1.13 -11.35
N ALA A 290 -11.19 2.43 -11.07
CA ALA A 290 -11.67 3.39 -12.07
C ALA A 290 -10.80 3.43 -13.33
N LEU A 291 -9.46 3.29 -13.20
CA LEU A 291 -8.55 3.17 -14.34
C LEU A 291 -8.83 1.90 -15.17
N HIS A 292 -9.10 0.76 -14.53
CA HIS A 292 -9.46 -0.48 -15.24
C HIS A 292 -10.77 -0.35 -16.01
N LEU A 293 -11.78 0.28 -15.41
CA LEU A 293 -13.07 0.54 -16.05
C LEU A 293 -12.90 1.43 -17.29
N GLU A 294 -12.17 2.54 -17.16
CA GLU A 294 -11.95 3.47 -18.27
C GLU A 294 -11.10 2.88 -19.38
N ALA A 295 -10.07 2.11 -19.04
CA ALA A 295 -9.26 1.38 -20.02
C ALA A 295 -10.10 0.38 -20.83
N LEU A 296 -11.05 -0.32 -20.20
CA LEU A 296 -11.99 -1.19 -20.90
C LEU A 296 -12.91 -0.40 -21.84
N VAL A 297 -13.55 0.65 -21.33
CA VAL A 297 -14.44 1.53 -22.11
C VAL A 297 -13.70 2.11 -23.32
N PHE A 298 -12.49 2.64 -23.11
CA PHE A 298 -11.65 3.18 -24.16
C PHE A 298 -11.38 2.16 -25.27
N ALA A 299 -10.95 0.96 -24.90
CA ALA A 299 -10.63 -0.08 -25.87
C ALA A 299 -11.88 -0.58 -26.61
N GLU A 300 -13.01 -0.78 -25.94
CA GLU A 300 -14.25 -1.22 -26.57
C GLU A 300 -14.83 -0.17 -27.51
N SER A 301 -14.87 1.10 -27.11
CA SER A 301 -15.40 2.19 -27.93
C SER A 301 -14.65 2.35 -29.27
N LYS A 302 -13.35 2.02 -29.34
CA LYS A 302 -12.59 2.04 -30.60
C LYS A 302 -13.02 0.99 -31.63
N ARG A 303 -13.59 -0.14 -31.19
CA ARG A 303 -14.02 -1.25 -32.08
C ARG A 303 -15.51 -1.26 -32.36
N ARG A 304 -16.25 -0.34 -31.77
CA ARG A 304 -17.70 -0.24 -31.93
C ARG A 304 -18.05 0.90 -32.86
N ALA A 305 -19.30 0.92 -33.31
CA ALA A 305 -19.82 2.06 -34.05
C ALA A 305 -19.65 3.33 -33.19
N ALA A 306 -19.29 4.45 -33.82
CA ALA A 306 -19.09 5.71 -33.10
C ALA A 306 -20.36 6.07 -32.29
N GLY A 307 -20.18 6.32 -30.99
CA GLY A 307 -21.29 6.61 -30.07
C GLY A 307 -22.03 5.37 -29.52
N ASP A 308 -21.63 4.15 -29.87
CA ASP A 308 -22.19 2.94 -29.26
C ASP A 308 -21.75 2.80 -27.79
N THR A 309 -22.65 3.24 -26.93
CA THR A 309 -22.57 3.16 -25.47
C THR A 309 -23.50 2.10 -24.89
N ALA A 310 -24.40 1.55 -25.72
CA ALA A 310 -25.49 0.68 -25.28
C ALA A 310 -25.02 -0.70 -24.84
N TRP A 311 -23.86 -1.15 -25.32
CA TRP A 311 -23.30 -2.46 -24.95
C TRP A 311 -23.07 -2.60 -23.44
N LEU A 312 -22.57 -1.56 -22.78
CA LEU A 312 -22.28 -1.60 -21.34
C LEU A 312 -23.59 -1.56 -20.54
N ASP A 313 -24.54 -0.74 -20.97
CA ASP A 313 -25.87 -0.69 -20.35
C ASP A 313 -26.59 -2.04 -20.46
N GLY A 314 -26.49 -2.70 -21.62
CA GLY A 314 -27.02 -4.05 -21.81
C GLY A 314 -26.37 -5.08 -20.87
N LEU A 315 -25.05 -4.99 -20.66
CA LEU A 315 -24.36 -5.83 -19.70
C LEU A 315 -24.81 -5.55 -18.26
N VAL A 316 -24.83 -4.28 -17.84
CA VAL A 316 -25.31 -3.86 -16.52
C VAL A 316 -26.74 -4.35 -16.28
N ALA A 317 -27.64 -4.20 -17.25
CA ALA A 317 -29.01 -4.66 -17.16
C ALA A 317 -29.10 -6.19 -17.01
N SER A 318 -28.28 -6.94 -17.76
CA SER A 318 -28.27 -8.41 -17.72
C SER A 318 -27.64 -8.98 -16.44
N LYS A 319 -26.66 -8.28 -15.85
CA LYS A 319 -25.90 -8.73 -14.68
C LYS A 319 -26.52 -8.28 -13.37
N GLY A 320 -27.31 -7.21 -13.41
CA GLY A 320 -28.08 -6.71 -12.27
C GLY A 320 -27.36 -5.61 -11.46
N PRO A 321 -28.05 -5.07 -10.43
CA PRO A 321 -27.55 -3.99 -9.59
C PRO A 321 -26.22 -4.34 -8.92
N GLY A 322 -25.34 -3.34 -8.78
CA GLY A 322 -24.04 -3.48 -8.14
C GLY A 322 -22.97 -4.17 -9.00
N TRP A 323 -23.30 -4.72 -10.18
CA TRP A 323 -22.30 -5.32 -11.07
C TRP A 323 -21.31 -4.27 -11.61
N LEU A 324 -21.77 -3.07 -11.95
CA LEU A 324 -20.89 -1.94 -12.21
C LEU A 324 -20.74 -1.12 -10.92
N CYS A 325 -19.53 -1.08 -10.38
CA CYS A 325 -19.20 -0.35 -9.15
C CYS A 325 -17.75 0.10 -9.16
N ILE A 326 -17.37 0.94 -8.19
CA ILE A 326 -15.98 1.26 -7.85
C ILE A 326 -15.75 0.75 -6.43
N PHE A 327 -14.77 -0.14 -6.30
CA PHE A 327 -14.48 -0.88 -5.06
C PHE A 327 -13.04 -1.40 -5.05
N HIS A 328 -12.64 -2.21 -4.06
CA HIS A 328 -11.33 -2.86 -4.03
C HIS A 328 -11.31 -4.14 -4.89
N PRO A 329 -10.52 -4.21 -5.97
CA PRO A 329 -10.65 -5.32 -6.92
C PRO A 329 -9.86 -6.58 -6.51
N LEU A 330 -8.86 -6.43 -5.63
CA LEU A 330 -8.06 -7.54 -5.07
C LEU A 330 -8.57 -7.91 -3.67
N VAL A 331 -8.56 -9.21 -3.35
CA VAL A 331 -8.60 -9.65 -1.94
C VAL A 331 -7.29 -10.25 -1.54
N SER A 332 -6.95 -10.03 -0.27
CA SER A 332 -5.98 -10.87 0.40
C SER A 332 -6.36 -12.36 0.23
N PRO A 333 -5.40 -13.26 -0.01
CA PRO A 333 -5.64 -14.69 -0.01
C PRO A 333 -6.41 -15.11 1.25
N GLY A 334 -7.60 -15.69 1.08
CA GLY A 334 -8.48 -16.14 2.18
C GLY A 334 -9.57 -15.14 2.61
N GLY A 335 -9.59 -13.91 2.08
CA GLY A 335 -10.73 -13.00 2.27
C GLY A 335 -11.84 -13.30 1.26
N LEU A 336 -13.09 -13.33 1.72
CA LEU A 336 -14.26 -13.35 0.83
C LEU A 336 -14.45 -11.93 0.26
N GLN A 337 -14.49 -11.77 -1.06
CA GLN A 337 -15.08 -10.56 -1.64
C GLN A 337 -16.55 -10.52 -1.24
N PRO A 338 -17.12 -9.36 -0.87
CA PRO A 338 -18.56 -9.17 -0.91
C PRO A 338 -19.11 -9.70 -2.23
N ASP A 339 -20.25 -10.40 -2.16
CA ASP A 339 -20.92 -11.05 -3.31
C ASP A 339 -20.07 -12.07 -4.09
N GLY A 340 -18.96 -12.56 -3.52
CA GLY A 340 -18.04 -13.48 -4.20
C GLY A 340 -17.27 -12.84 -5.36
N GLY A 341 -17.23 -11.50 -5.42
CA GLY A 341 -16.48 -10.77 -6.44
C GLY A 341 -17.18 -10.69 -7.80
N LYS A 342 -18.51 -10.81 -7.80
CA LYS A 342 -19.35 -10.81 -9.00
C LYS A 342 -19.67 -9.39 -9.50
N TYR A 343 -18.66 -8.55 -9.66
CA TYR A 343 -18.77 -7.21 -10.24
C TYR A 343 -17.68 -7.01 -11.30
N LEU A 344 -17.84 -6.03 -12.18
CA LEU A 344 -16.89 -5.72 -13.24
C LEU A 344 -15.51 -5.42 -12.63
N VAL A 345 -14.46 -6.11 -13.10
CA VAL A 345 -13.09 -6.16 -12.53
C VAL A 345 -12.92 -7.09 -11.32
N GLY A 346 -13.99 -7.51 -10.65
CA GLY A 346 -13.96 -8.48 -9.55
C GLY A 346 -13.52 -9.88 -10.00
N SER A 347 -12.96 -10.66 -9.08
CA SER A 347 -12.40 -11.99 -9.38
C SER A 347 -13.46 -13.02 -9.79
N GLY A 348 -14.72 -12.78 -9.43
CA GLY A 348 -15.88 -13.59 -9.82
C GLY A 348 -16.44 -13.27 -11.21
N GLU A 349 -15.91 -12.28 -11.92
CA GLU A 349 -16.31 -11.88 -13.29
C GLU A 349 -15.11 -11.89 -14.25
N PRO A 350 -14.71 -13.07 -14.75
CA PRO A 350 -13.48 -13.23 -15.53
C PRO A 350 -13.63 -12.86 -17.01
N SER A 351 -14.72 -12.20 -17.40
CA SER A 351 -15.02 -11.87 -18.80
C SER A 351 -13.99 -10.90 -19.38
N PHE A 352 -13.61 -9.87 -18.63
CA PHE A 352 -12.76 -8.79 -19.14
C PHE A 352 -11.39 -8.71 -18.45
N PHE A 353 -11.24 -9.28 -17.26
CA PHE A 353 -10.03 -9.19 -16.46
C PHE A 353 -9.62 -10.58 -16.00
N GLU A 354 -8.31 -10.77 -15.87
CA GLU A 354 -7.76 -11.99 -15.30
C GLU A 354 -7.13 -11.68 -13.95
N HIS A 355 -7.36 -12.59 -13.01
CA HIS A 355 -6.79 -12.58 -11.66
C HIS A 355 -5.84 -13.75 -11.59
N VAL A 356 -4.54 -13.46 -11.71
CA VAL A 356 -3.50 -14.48 -11.85
C VAL A 356 -2.38 -14.22 -10.87
N SER A 357 -1.64 -15.27 -10.53
CA SER A 357 -0.44 -15.16 -9.70
C SER A 357 0.77 -15.41 -10.59
N VAL A 358 1.64 -14.42 -10.76
CA VAL A 358 2.80 -14.49 -11.68
C VAL A 358 4.12 -14.35 -10.94
N ARG A 359 5.22 -14.86 -11.48
CA ARG A 359 6.55 -14.57 -10.91
C ARG A 359 6.81 -13.07 -10.98
N ALA A 360 7.55 -12.51 -10.02
CA ALA A 360 7.92 -11.08 -10.05
C ALA A 360 8.62 -10.68 -11.36
N ASN A 361 9.48 -11.57 -11.91
CA ASN A 361 10.15 -11.38 -13.20
C ASN A 361 9.21 -11.51 -14.42
N ASP A 362 7.97 -11.96 -14.21
CA ASP A 362 6.94 -12.10 -15.23
C ASP A 362 5.86 -11.01 -15.12
N LEU A 363 6.01 -10.04 -14.20
CA LEU A 363 5.20 -8.82 -14.16
C LEU A 363 5.27 -8.06 -15.49
N GLN A 364 4.16 -7.51 -15.93
CA GLN A 364 4.01 -6.84 -17.22
C GLN A 364 3.49 -5.41 -17.03
N VAL A 365 3.81 -4.52 -17.97
CA VAL A 365 3.24 -3.18 -18.00
C VAL A 365 1.72 -3.26 -17.99
N GLY A 366 1.09 -2.52 -17.06
CA GLY A 366 -0.36 -2.50 -16.84
C GLY A 366 -0.89 -3.54 -15.83
N ASP A 367 -0.02 -4.36 -15.23
CA ASP A 367 -0.41 -5.20 -14.10
C ASP A 367 -0.73 -4.32 -12.89
N HIS A 368 -1.91 -4.53 -12.30
CA HIS A 368 -2.26 -4.00 -10.97
C HIS A 368 -1.88 -5.03 -9.91
N LEU A 369 -1.13 -4.59 -8.92
CA LEU A 369 -0.70 -5.37 -7.77
C LEU A 369 -0.87 -4.60 -6.46
N ILE A 370 -0.76 -5.31 -5.34
CA ILE A 370 -0.67 -4.70 -4.01
C ILE A 370 0.75 -4.87 -3.48
N ILE A 371 1.28 -3.79 -2.91
CA ILE A 371 2.49 -3.80 -2.11
C ILE A 371 2.08 -3.67 -0.64
N TYR A 372 2.09 -4.76 0.11
CA TYR A 372 1.83 -4.77 1.54
C TYR A 372 3.04 -4.29 2.33
N ASN A 373 2.77 -3.58 3.42
CA ASN A 373 3.79 -3.20 4.40
C ASN A 373 4.06 -4.39 5.35
N HIS A 374 4.93 -4.17 6.33
CA HIS A 374 5.24 -5.12 7.37
C HIS A 374 3.97 -5.53 8.18
N PRO A 375 3.76 -6.80 8.55
CA PRO A 375 2.58 -7.24 9.30
C PRO A 375 2.31 -6.46 10.59
N ALA A 376 3.36 -6.09 11.31
CA ALA A 376 3.25 -5.32 12.55
C ALA A 376 2.90 -3.82 12.32
N TYR A 377 2.86 -3.33 11.08
CA TYR A 377 2.53 -1.93 10.80
C TYR A 377 1.12 -1.57 11.28
N GLU A 378 0.12 -2.40 10.93
CA GLU A 378 -1.28 -2.19 11.32
C GLU A 378 -1.45 -2.08 12.84
N PHE A 379 -0.57 -2.75 13.60
CA PHE A 379 -0.63 -2.81 15.06
C PHE A 379 0.31 -1.82 15.75
N THR A 380 1.00 -0.97 14.99
CA THR A 380 1.86 0.10 15.52
C THR A 380 1.39 1.49 15.14
N THR A 381 0.39 1.58 14.26
CA THR A 381 -0.17 2.86 13.81
C THR A 381 -1.64 2.95 14.17
N PHE A 382 -2.07 4.09 14.71
CA PHE A 382 -3.48 4.34 15.01
C PHE A 382 -4.34 4.49 13.75
N HIS A 383 -3.75 4.97 12.64
CA HIS A 383 -4.48 5.42 11.44
C HIS A 383 -3.66 5.25 10.16
N GLY A 384 -2.71 4.31 10.17
CA GLY A 384 -1.68 4.22 9.15
C GLY A 384 -2.23 3.97 7.75
N ALA A 385 -2.15 4.98 6.88
CA ALA A 385 -2.54 4.86 5.46
C ALA A 385 -1.72 3.80 4.71
N TRP A 386 -0.46 3.63 5.13
CA TRP A 386 0.56 2.84 4.43
C TRP A 386 0.59 1.37 4.84
N ARG A 387 -0.56 0.78 5.22
CA ARG A 387 -0.62 -0.68 5.46
C ARG A 387 -0.38 -1.48 4.19
N LEU A 388 -0.75 -0.90 3.06
CA LEU A 388 -0.53 -1.40 1.72
C LEU A 388 -0.58 -0.25 0.73
N GLU A 389 -0.10 -0.48 -0.48
CA GLU A 389 -0.30 0.40 -1.63
C GLU A 389 -0.75 -0.40 -2.84
N ASN A 390 -1.84 0.02 -3.48
CA ASN A 390 -2.22 -0.52 -4.78
C ASN A 390 -1.39 0.21 -5.84
N ALA A 391 -0.70 -0.53 -6.71
CA ALA A 391 0.17 0.04 -7.70
C ALA A 391 -0.01 -0.62 -9.07
N VAL A 392 0.34 0.13 -10.10
CA VAL A 392 0.40 -0.32 -11.48
C VAL A 392 1.86 -0.46 -11.89
N VAL A 393 2.19 -1.54 -12.60
CA VAL A 393 3.48 -1.69 -13.27
C VAL A 393 3.54 -0.74 -14.47
N VAL A 394 4.43 0.24 -14.40
CA VAL A 394 4.63 1.25 -15.44
C VAL A 394 5.80 0.89 -16.36
N GLN A 395 6.80 0.20 -15.83
CA GLN A 395 7.98 -0.22 -16.58
C GLN A 395 8.53 -1.52 -15.98
N THR A 396 9.13 -2.36 -16.82
CA THR A 396 9.82 -3.59 -16.38
C THR A 396 11.31 -3.61 -16.71
N VAL A 397 11.75 -2.78 -17.68
CA VAL A 397 13.14 -2.67 -18.12
C VAL A 397 13.54 -1.20 -18.32
N PRO A 398 14.78 -0.79 -17.97
CA PRO A 398 15.82 -1.60 -17.33
C PRO A 398 15.48 -2.03 -15.91
N ASP A 399 14.58 -1.30 -15.24
CA ASP A 399 14.12 -1.59 -13.89
C ASP A 399 12.59 -1.70 -13.84
N LEU A 400 12.11 -2.50 -12.87
CA LEU A 400 10.71 -2.57 -12.49
C LEU A 400 10.30 -1.26 -11.79
N LEU A 401 9.47 -0.46 -12.46
CA LEU A 401 8.89 0.76 -11.90
C LEU A 401 7.40 0.58 -11.68
N LEU A 402 6.97 0.99 -10.50
CA LEU A 402 5.61 0.93 -10.02
C LEU A 402 5.12 2.34 -9.72
N GLN A 403 3.81 2.54 -9.86
CA GLN A 403 3.16 3.77 -9.43
C GLN A 403 1.80 3.45 -8.82
N GLY A 404 1.62 3.88 -7.58
CA GLY A 404 0.33 3.93 -6.88
C GLY A 404 -0.26 5.33 -6.85
N HIS A 405 -1.49 5.44 -6.35
CA HIS A 405 -2.18 6.72 -6.26
C HIS A 405 -1.40 7.67 -5.35
N GLY A 406 -1.15 8.90 -5.79
CA GLY A 406 -0.43 9.88 -4.98
C GLY A 406 1.05 9.52 -4.72
N THR A 407 1.60 8.51 -5.41
CA THR A 407 3.03 8.15 -5.36
C THR A 407 3.75 8.47 -6.68
N GLY A 408 5.05 8.75 -6.57
CA GLY A 408 5.91 8.93 -7.75
C GLY A 408 6.19 7.58 -8.41
N LEU A 409 6.95 7.60 -9.51
CA LEU A 409 7.52 6.35 -10.03
C LEU A 409 8.56 5.83 -9.04
N MET A 410 8.38 4.60 -8.58
CA MET A 410 9.22 3.98 -7.57
C MET A 410 9.72 2.63 -8.08
N THR A 411 10.98 2.30 -7.80
CA THR A 411 11.38 0.89 -7.83
C THR A 411 10.68 0.14 -6.69
N MET A 412 10.68 -1.20 -6.74
CA MET A 412 10.18 -2.01 -5.62
C MET A 412 10.89 -1.67 -4.29
N ASN A 413 12.20 -1.43 -4.32
CA ASN A 413 12.95 -1.07 -3.13
C ASN A 413 12.59 0.33 -2.62
N ASP A 414 12.37 1.29 -3.52
CA ASP A 414 11.92 2.63 -3.14
C ASP A 414 10.52 2.61 -2.54
N ALA A 415 9.60 1.82 -3.12
CA ALA A 415 8.25 1.64 -2.59
C ALA A 415 8.29 1.03 -1.17
N LYS A 416 9.09 -0.01 -0.97
CA LYS A 416 9.35 -0.60 0.36
C LYS A 416 9.93 0.43 1.34
N ALA A 417 10.93 1.20 0.92
CA ALA A 417 11.54 2.22 1.76
C ALA A 417 10.54 3.32 2.14
N ALA A 418 9.69 3.75 1.22
CA ALA A 418 8.63 4.73 1.48
C ALA A 418 7.63 4.23 2.53
N MET A 419 7.18 2.97 2.42
CA MET A 419 6.30 2.34 3.41
C MET A 419 6.96 2.20 4.79
N LEU A 420 8.27 1.90 4.85
CA LEU A 420 9.00 1.75 6.12
C LEU A 420 9.21 3.05 6.86
N LYS A 421 9.25 4.19 6.17
CA LYS A 421 9.44 5.51 6.81
C LYS A 421 8.41 5.72 7.93
N TYR A 422 7.14 5.45 7.64
CA TYR A 422 6.05 5.60 8.60
C TYR A 422 6.09 4.51 9.68
N PHE A 423 6.44 3.28 9.30
CA PHE A 423 6.57 2.18 10.27
C PHE A 423 7.65 2.46 11.32
N ARG A 424 8.82 2.95 10.90
CA ARG A 424 9.92 3.30 11.82
C ARG A 424 9.51 4.39 12.81
N THR A 425 8.79 5.40 12.34
CA THR A 425 8.26 6.47 13.21
C THR A 425 7.30 5.90 14.25
N ALA A 426 6.42 4.99 13.82
CA ALA A 426 5.48 4.31 14.70
C ALA A 426 6.19 3.43 15.77
N LEU A 427 7.24 2.71 15.38
CA LEU A 427 8.05 1.93 16.32
C LEU A 427 8.77 2.81 17.35
N GLU A 428 9.30 3.96 16.94
CA GLU A 428 9.89 4.93 17.87
C GLU A 428 8.85 5.48 18.84
N ASN A 429 7.61 5.71 18.40
CA ASN A 429 6.52 6.11 19.29
C ASN A 429 6.19 5.02 20.33
N CYS A 430 6.13 3.76 19.91
CA CYS A 430 5.95 2.62 20.83
C CYS A 430 7.09 2.54 21.86
N ARG A 431 8.35 2.64 21.42
CA ARG A 431 9.53 2.64 22.31
C ARG A 431 9.52 3.81 23.27
N ALA A 432 9.19 5.00 22.77
CA ALA A 432 9.09 6.19 23.59
C ALA A 432 8.03 5.99 24.69
N ALA A 433 6.92 5.31 24.39
CA ALA A 433 5.84 5.07 25.34
C ALA A 433 6.26 4.23 26.57
N LEU A 434 7.29 3.40 26.45
CA LEU A 434 7.88 2.65 27.58
C LEU A 434 8.73 3.53 28.51
N ARG A 435 9.29 4.61 27.98
CA ARG A 435 10.17 5.50 28.76
C ARG A 435 9.35 6.35 29.73
N PRO A 436 9.93 6.72 30.89
CA PRO A 436 9.35 7.72 31.78
C PRO A 436 8.87 8.96 31.03
N LEU A 437 7.67 9.42 31.36
CA LEU A 437 7.04 10.59 30.74
C LEU A 437 7.64 11.89 31.27
N ALA A 438 7.89 11.95 32.58
CA ALA A 438 8.54 13.09 33.22
C ALA A 438 9.08 12.70 34.61
N ALA A 439 10.22 13.27 35.01
CA ALA A 439 10.64 13.25 36.40
C ALA A 439 9.75 14.16 37.25
N VAL A 440 9.42 13.71 38.46
CA VAL A 440 8.60 14.43 39.43
C VAL A 440 9.53 15.11 40.45
N SER A 441 9.32 16.40 40.69
CA SER A 441 10.15 17.21 41.59
C SER A 441 9.32 17.82 42.71
N GLY A 442 9.47 17.29 43.92
CA GLY A 442 8.85 17.81 45.14
C GLY A 442 7.32 17.65 45.20
N PRO A 443 6.72 17.85 46.39
CA PRO A 443 5.27 17.92 46.50
C PRO A 443 4.78 19.12 45.67
N GLY A 444 3.79 18.90 44.80
CA GLY A 444 3.07 20.01 44.20
C GLY A 444 2.27 20.77 45.26
N PRO A 445 1.65 21.90 44.90
CA PRO A 445 0.68 22.54 45.78
C PRO A 445 -0.35 21.49 46.21
N THR A 446 -0.66 21.45 47.51
CA THR A 446 -1.61 20.52 48.15
C THR A 446 -2.83 20.23 47.28
N GLY A 447 -3.26 18.96 47.19
CA GLY A 447 -4.51 18.56 46.52
C GLY A 447 -4.34 17.78 45.19
N GLY A 448 -3.46 16.77 45.14
CA GLY A 448 -3.36 15.91 43.96
C GLY A 448 -2.66 16.57 42.76
N ALA A 449 -1.66 17.42 43.03
CA ALA A 449 -0.82 18.03 42.00
C ALA A 449 0.66 17.73 42.26
N VAL A 450 1.45 17.63 41.19
CA VAL A 450 2.91 17.49 41.24
C VAL A 450 3.60 18.38 40.22
N LYS A 451 4.81 18.83 40.55
CA LYS A 451 5.68 19.48 39.58
C LYS A 451 6.48 18.43 38.81
N VAL A 452 6.55 18.61 37.50
CA VAL A 452 7.23 17.72 36.57
C VAL A 452 8.29 18.47 35.77
N SER A 453 9.34 17.76 35.40
CA SER A 453 10.44 18.28 34.57
C SER A 453 10.01 18.70 33.17
N THR A 454 8.94 18.12 32.63
CA THR A 454 8.37 18.48 31.32
C THR A 454 6.91 18.06 31.25
N THR A 455 6.09 18.80 30.50
CA THR A 455 4.70 18.44 30.19
C THR A 455 4.52 18.01 28.73
N ALA A 456 5.58 18.01 27.93
CA ALA A 456 5.50 17.84 26.48
C ALA A 456 4.85 16.51 26.03
N ARG A 457 4.92 15.48 26.87
CA ARG A 457 4.39 14.14 26.60
C ARG A 457 3.15 13.79 27.42
N LEU A 458 2.67 14.72 28.22
CA LEU A 458 1.52 14.53 29.10
C LEU A 458 0.27 15.12 28.46
N LYS A 459 -0.87 14.47 28.65
CA LYS A 459 -2.17 14.93 28.15
C LYS A 459 -3.22 14.76 29.24
N ARG A 460 -4.22 15.65 29.26
CA ARG A 460 -5.43 15.46 30.08
C ARG A 460 -6.11 14.16 29.68
N GLY A 461 -6.66 13.43 30.64
CA GLY A 461 -7.27 12.11 30.46
C GLY A 461 -6.26 10.95 30.50
N MET A 462 -4.96 11.22 30.33
CA MET A 462 -3.94 10.17 30.38
C MET A 462 -3.87 9.53 31.77
N VAL A 463 -3.89 8.21 31.83
CA VAL A 463 -3.68 7.45 33.06
C VAL A 463 -2.18 7.16 33.25
N VAL A 464 -1.64 7.54 34.40
CA VAL A 464 -0.22 7.45 34.73
C VAL A 464 0.03 6.71 36.04
N ASP A 465 1.20 6.11 36.13
CA ASP A 465 1.74 5.54 37.36
C ASP A 465 2.84 6.43 37.91
N PHE A 466 2.91 6.53 39.25
CA PHE A 466 4.06 7.05 39.97
C PHE A 466 4.99 5.90 40.29
N VAL A 467 6.24 6.01 39.85
CA VAL A 467 7.26 4.97 40.02
C VAL A 467 8.52 5.60 40.59
N GLU A 468 9.21 4.88 41.47
CA GLU A 468 10.51 5.31 41.97
C GLU A 468 11.56 5.29 40.84
N ALA A 469 12.27 6.41 40.68
CA ALA A 469 13.17 6.64 39.56
C ALA A 469 14.34 5.62 39.55
N GLY A 470 14.58 5.00 38.38
CA GLY A 470 15.62 3.99 38.22
C GLY A 470 15.23 2.60 38.72
N THR A 471 13.97 2.41 39.13
CA THR A 471 13.42 1.13 39.56
C THR A 471 12.07 0.87 38.86
N GLU A 472 11.53 -0.33 39.05
CA GLU A 472 10.16 -0.71 38.66
C GLU A 472 9.17 -0.59 39.85
N ALA A 473 9.60 -0.02 40.99
CA ALA A 473 8.79 0.03 42.20
C ALA A 473 7.64 1.03 42.04
N LEU A 474 6.44 0.48 41.95
CA LEU A 474 5.19 1.23 41.83
C LEU A 474 4.82 1.87 43.17
N VAL A 475 4.64 3.19 43.16
CA VAL A 475 4.27 3.97 44.34
C VAL A 475 2.78 4.29 44.36
N ALA A 476 2.23 4.66 43.20
CA ALA A 476 0.80 4.87 43.05
C ALA A 476 0.35 4.60 41.61
N PRO A 477 -0.49 3.58 41.36
CA PRO A 477 -0.97 3.30 40.02
C PRO A 477 -2.19 4.13 39.63
N GLY A 478 -2.45 4.18 38.32
CA GLY A 478 -3.79 4.43 37.78
C GLY A 478 -4.31 5.85 38.00
N ARG A 479 -3.43 6.85 38.03
CA ARG A 479 -3.78 8.26 38.26
C ARG A 479 -4.15 8.93 36.95
N THR A 480 -5.38 9.42 36.81
CA THR A 480 -5.81 10.14 35.60
C THR A 480 -5.39 11.60 35.68
N ILE A 481 -4.67 12.10 34.67
CA ILE A 481 -4.32 13.52 34.59
C ILE A 481 -5.59 14.35 34.32
N THR A 482 -5.93 15.25 35.22
CA THR A 482 -7.12 16.09 35.14
C THR A 482 -6.84 17.49 34.60
N ALA A 483 -5.62 18.01 34.82
CA ALA A 483 -5.18 19.30 34.31
C ALA A 483 -3.65 19.37 34.13
N ILE A 484 -3.19 20.25 33.23
CA ILE A 484 -1.76 20.49 32.96
C ILE A 484 -1.53 22.01 32.87
N ASP A 485 -0.67 22.54 33.75
CA ASP A 485 -0.11 23.89 33.63
C ASP A 485 1.29 23.79 33.04
N GLY A 486 1.37 23.85 31.71
CA GLY A 486 2.64 23.73 30.97
C GLY A 486 3.65 24.85 31.27
N ARG A 487 3.18 26.03 31.71
CA ARG A 487 4.08 27.14 32.06
C ARG A 487 4.78 26.91 33.39
N LYS A 488 4.08 26.32 34.36
CA LYS A 488 4.64 26.00 35.69
C LYS A 488 5.23 24.59 35.77
N GLY A 489 5.00 23.78 34.74
CA GLY A 489 5.35 22.35 34.75
C GLY A 489 4.58 21.62 35.85
N VAL A 490 3.30 21.93 36.05
CA VAL A 490 2.47 21.31 37.10
C VAL A 490 1.40 20.43 36.45
N VAL A 491 1.21 19.23 37.00
CA VAL A 491 0.23 18.25 36.57
C VAL A 491 -0.68 17.94 37.74
N THR A 492 -2.00 18.06 37.53
CA THR A 492 -3.02 17.65 38.49
C THR A 492 -3.59 16.30 38.07
N TYR A 493 -3.85 15.43 39.03
CA TYR A 493 -4.31 14.07 38.79
C TYR A 493 -5.40 13.62 39.77
N SER A 494 -6.10 12.53 39.44
CA SER A 494 -7.18 11.98 40.25
C SER A 494 -6.70 11.17 41.45
N GLY A 495 -7.48 11.16 42.53
CA GLY A 495 -7.23 10.33 43.71
C GLY A 495 -6.33 10.98 44.77
N ALA A 496 -5.80 10.16 45.68
CA ALA A 496 -5.03 10.63 46.83
C ALA A 496 -3.69 11.25 46.43
N SER A 497 -3.22 12.23 47.22
CA SER A 497 -1.89 12.81 47.06
C SER A 497 -0.82 11.72 47.23
N VAL A 498 0.23 11.78 46.42
CA VAL A 498 1.32 10.79 46.47
C VAL A 498 2.43 11.37 47.32
N THR A 499 2.80 10.68 48.39
CA THR A 499 3.93 11.07 49.24
C THR A 499 5.23 10.68 48.54
N LEU A 500 6.05 11.68 48.18
CA LEU A 500 7.29 11.46 47.44
C LEU A 500 8.49 11.54 48.40
N THR A 501 8.97 10.41 48.89
CA THR A 501 10.16 10.34 49.76
C THR A 501 11.46 10.24 48.96
N ASN A 502 11.43 9.56 47.81
CA ASN A 502 12.56 9.39 46.88
C ASN A 502 12.37 10.19 45.57
N LYS A 503 13.30 10.05 44.61
CA LYS A 503 13.10 10.58 43.26
C LYS A 503 12.06 9.72 42.54
N HIS A 504 11.07 10.35 41.91
CA HIS A 504 9.99 9.64 41.21
C HIS A 504 9.89 10.08 39.76
N VAL A 505 9.25 9.24 38.96
CA VAL A 505 8.85 9.55 37.59
C VAL A 505 7.37 9.24 37.39
N LEU A 506 6.76 9.96 36.46
CA LEU A 506 5.50 9.55 35.85
C LEU A 506 5.83 8.60 34.70
N ARG A 507 5.14 7.47 34.63
CA ARG A 507 5.09 6.62 33.43
C ARG A 507 3.64 6.38 33.02
N ARG A 508 3.43 5.80 31.84
CA ARG A 508 2.08 5.37 31.43
C ARG A 508 1.61 4.23 32.32
N HIS A 509 0.32 4.19 32.61
CA HIS A 509 -0.25 3.15 33.45
C HIS A 509 -0.09 1.76 32.82
N HIS A 510 0.44 0.82 33.60
CA HIS A 510 0.52 -0.59 33.19
C HIS A 510 -0.68 -1.37 33.74
N VAL A 511 -1.31 -2.16 32.89
CA VAL A 511 -2.47 -3.01 33.19
C VAL A 511 -2.09 -4.47 33.02
N THR A 512 -2.51 -5.35 33.93
CA THR A 512 -2.30 -6.78 33.73
C THR A 512 -3.33 -7.34 32.76
N GLN A 513 -2.89 -8.13 31.78
CA GLN A 513 -3.69 -8.70 30.69
C GLN A 513 -3.55 -10.23 30.66
N PHE A 514 -4.46 -10.90 29.94
CA PHE A 514 -4.50 -12.38 29.81
C PHE A 514 -4.48 -13.09 31.17
N LYS A 515 -5.55 -12.94 31.96
CA LYS A 515 -5.68 -13.56 33.30
C LYS A 515 -4.53 -13.27 34.28
N GLY A 516 -3.87 -12.12 34.15
CA GLY A 516 -2.76 -11.76 35.03
C GLY A 516 -1.40 -12.30 34.57
N LYS A 517 -1.33 -12.93 33.39
CA LYS A 517 -0.11 -13.56 32.89
C LYS A 517 0.91 -12.55 32.39
N PHE A 518 0.45 -11.46 31.78
CA PHE A 518 1.32 -10.49 31.13
C PHE A 518 1.03 -9.08 31.61
N GLU A 519 2.09 -8.30 31.82
CA GLU A 519 1.99 -6.86 32.01
C GLU A 519 1.77 -6.20 30.64
N GLY A 520 0.80 -5.32 30.55
CA GLY A 520 0.39 -4.66 29.31
C GLY A 520 0.35 -3.15 29.45
N LEU A 521 0.52 -2.47 28.33
CA LEU A 521 0.41 -1.04 28.18
C LEU A 521 -0.47 -0.78 26.96
N GLN A 522 -1.59 -0.10 27.18
CA GLN A 522 -2.46 0.34 26.11
C GLN A 522 -2.05 1.75 25.69
N LEU A 523 -1.74 1.90 24.41
CA LEU A 523 -1.61 3.22 23.81
C LEU A 523 -2.94 3.50 23.12
N GLU A 524 -3.62 4.52 23.60
CA GLU A 524 -4.86 4.99 23.01
C GLU A 524 -4.56 6.12 22.05
N SER A 525 -5.23 6.08 20.91
CA SER A 525 -5.35 7.26 20.06
C SER A 525 -6.21 8.29 20.77
N ALA A 526 -5.89 9.57 20.59
CA ALA A 526 -6.77 10.63 21.05
C ALA A 526 -8.09 10.68 20.26
N THR A 527 -8.14 10.01 19.10
CA THR A 527 -9.18 10.20 18.09
C THR A 527 -9.76 8.91 17.50
N SER A 528 -9.45 7.74 18.08
CA SER A 528 -9.95 6.47 17.55
C SER A 528 -10.06 5.36 18.57
N ASP A 529 -11.00 4.45 18.31
CA ASP A 529 -11.17 3.19 19.04
C ASP A 529 -10.01 2.20 18.81
N THR A 530 -9.06 2.52 17.91
CA THR A 530 -7.85 1.72 17.72
C THR A 530 -6.90 1.87 18.90
N VAL A 531 -6.62 0.75 19.55
CA VAL A 531 -5.65 0.65 20.66
C VAL A 531 -4.43 -0.13 20.18
N ILE A 532 -3.24 0.42 20.42
CA ILE A 532 -1.99 -0.32 20.27
C ILE A 532 -1.68 -0.99 21.60
N PHE A 533 -1.50 -2.30 21.57
CA PHE A 533 -1.14 -3.07 22.74
C PHE A 533 0.36 -3.32 22.75
N LEU A 534 1.02 -2.82 23.78
CA LEU A 534 2.36 -3.24 24.14
C LEU A 534 2.25 -4.23 25.29
N MET A 535 2.96 -5.36 25.21
CA MET A 535 2.94 -6.36 26.25
C MET A 535 4.33 -6.84 26.59
N ARG A 536 4.54 -7.03 27.88
CA ARG A 536 5.73 -7.64 28.43
C ARG A 536 5.53 -9.15 28.49
N ARG A 537 6.32 -9.89 27.70
CA ARG A 537 6.14 -11.35 27.53
C ARG A 537 6.68 -12.18 28.70
N VAL A 538 7.53 -11.61 29.54
CA VAL A 538 8.19 -12.31 30.64
C VAL A 538 8.14 -11.43 31.88
N ASP A 539 7.89 -12.06 33.04
CA ASP A 539 7.99 -11.38 34.33
C ASP A 539 9.40 -10.78 34.52
N PRO A 540 9.53 -9.54 35.03
CA PRO A 540 10.84 -8.90 35.23
C PRO A 540 11.86 -9.75 36.02
N THR A 541 11.41 -10.55 36.98
CA THR A 541 12.26 -11.42 37.78
C THR A 541 12.79 -12.62 36.98
N ALA A 542 12.00 -13.12 36.03
CA ALA A 542 12.37 -14.20 35.10
C ALA A 542 13.09 -13.69 33.84
N SER A 543 13.23 -12.38 33.67
CA SER A 543 13.88 -11.78 32.52
C SER A 543 15.35 -12.20 32.40
N THR A 544 15.74 -12.53 31.17
CA THR A 544 17.12 -12.79 30.80
C THR A 544 17.92 -11.50 30.59
N TYR A 545 17.27 -10.33 30.55
CA TYR A 545 17.91 -9.03 30.44
C TYR A 545 18.33 -8.49 31.80
N ALA A 546 19.45 -7.76 31.85
CA ALA A 546 19.85 -7.06 33.06
C ALA A 546 18.85 -5.92 33.39
N PRO A 547 18.72 -5.49 34.66
CA PRO A 547 17.67 -4.55 35.09
C PRO A 547 17.55 -3.24 34.27
N GLY A 548 18.66 -2.73 33.74
CA GLY A 548 18.66 -1.53 32.88
C GLY A 548 18.16 -1.75 31.44
N PHE A 549 17.81 -2.97 31.06
CA PHE A 549 17.45 -3.36 29.69
C PHE A 549 16.13 -4.15 29.62
N LEU A 550 15.31 -4.04 30.65
CA LEU A 550 14.01 -4.72 30.76
C LEU A 550 12.99 -4.26 29.70
N ASP A 551 13.22 -3.11 29.07
CA ASP A 551 12.45 -2.64 27.90
C ASP A 551 12.46 -3.67 26.75
N ALA A 552 13.46 -4.55 26.67
CA ALA A 552 13.54 -5.60 25.64
C ALA A 552 12.57 -6.77 25.87
N ASP A 553 11.91 -6.84 27.02
CA ASP A 553 10.81 -7.78 27.25
C ASP A 553 9.49 -7.31 26.65
N TRP A 554 9.41 -6.07 26.14
CA TRP A 554 8.21 -5.48 25.58
C TRP A 554 8.08 -5.68 24.07
N TYR A 555 6.87 -6.06 23.67
CA TYR A 555 6.49 -6.39 22.30
C TYR A 555 5.27 -5.59 21.91
N VAL A 556 5.17 -5.23 20.64
CA VAL A 556 3.88 -4.95 20.01
C VAL A 556 3.17 -6.27 19.83
N THR A 557 1.89 -6.32 20.19
CA THR A 557 1.10 -7.55 20.14
C THR A 557 -0.27 -7.34 19.53
N TRP A 558 -0.84 -8.41 18.98
CA TRP A 558 -2.20 -8.43 18.44
C TRP A 558 -2.79 -9.82 18.50
N LEU A 559 -4.12 -9.88 18.51
CA LEU A 559 -4.85 -11.13 18.30
C LEU A 559 -4.74 -11.52 16.83
N GLY A 560 -4.16 -12.68 16.58
CA GLY A 560 -4.01 -13.24 15.24
C GLY A 560 -5.35 -13.57 14.60
N GLN A 561 -5.43 -13.32 13.30
CA GLN A 561 -6.52 -13.70 12.42
C GLN A 561 -6.23 -15.06 11.77
N ASP A 562 -7.15 -15.56 10.93
CA ASP A 562 -6.99 -16.85 10.24
C ASP A 562 -5.68 -16.95 9.44
N ARG A 563 -5.22 -15.84 8.85
CA ARG A 563 -3.93 -15.76 8.14
C ARG A 563 -2.72 -15.93 9.05
N ASP A 564 -2.77 -15.38 10.27
CA ASP A 564 -1.71 -15.51 11.27
C ASP A 564 -1.68 -16.93 11.83
N GLU A 565 -2.86 -17.51 12.04
CA GLU A 565 -3.03 -18.90 12.46
C GLU A 565 -2.51 -19.89 11.42
N ALA A 566 -2.74 -19.63 10.13
CA ALA A 566 -2.19 -20.43 9.04
C ALA A 566 -0.65 -20.40 9.03
N VAL A 567 -0.04 -19.24 9.26
CA VAL A 567 1.42 -19.13 9.43
C VAL A 567 1.88 -19.94 10.63
N ARG A 568 1.22 -19.80 11.78
CA ARG A 568 1.60 -20.48 13.03
C ARG A 568 1.56 -22.01 12.91
N LYS A 569 0.56 -22.56 12.22
CA LYS A 569 0.39 -24.00 12.03
C LYS A 569 1.44 -24.63 11.11
N ASP A 570 2.04 -23.84 10.21
CA ASP A 570 3.14 -24.25 9.35
C ASP A 570 4.49 -23.89 10.00
N SER A 571 5.18 -24.86 10.57
CA SER A 571 6.42 -24.62 11.32
C SER A 571 7.55 -24.03 10.47
N VAL A 572 7.63 -24.39 9.18
CA VAL A 572 8.64 -23.86 8.25
C VAL A 572 8.33 -22.39 7.96
N ARG A 573 7.07 -22.08 7.67
CA ARG A 573 6.62 -20.71 7.42
C ARG A 573 6.72 -19.84 8.67
N ALA A 574 6.34 -20.34 9.84
CA ALA A 574 6.47 -19.65 11.12
C ALA A 574 7.93 -19.31 11.43
N ALA A 575 8.86 -20.26 11.26
CA ALA A 575 10.28 -20.03 11.47
C ALA A 575 10.83 -18.98 10.49
N PHE A 576 10.38 -19.01 9.24
CA PHE A 576 10.75 -18.01 8.24
C PHE A 576 10.20 -16.62 8.57
N VAL A 577 8.91 -16.50 8.92
CA VAL A 577 8.30 -15.21 9.30
C VAL A 577 8.97 -14.64 10.57
N LYS A 578 9.30 -15.49 11.54
CA LYS A 578 10.06 -15.08 12.73
C LYS A 578 11.44 -14.54 12.38
N LYS A 579 12.14 -15.19 11.45
CA LYS A 579 13.47 -14.75 11.01
C LYS A 579 13.42 -13.50 10.12
N GLN A 580 12.46 -13.45 9.19
CA GLN A 580 12.40 -12.44 8.13
C GLN A 580 11.66 -11.18 8.57
N HIS A 581 10.59 -11.31 9.34
CA HIS A 581 9.73 -10.21 9.79
C HIS A 581 9.81 -9.97 11.30
N PHE A 582 10.61 -10.74 12.03
CA PHE A 582 10.69 -10.65 13.49
C PHE A 582 9.34 -10.86 14.20
N VAL A 583 8.40 -11.56 13.55
CA VAL A 583 7.09 -11.85 14.13
C VAL A 583 7.03 -13.29 14.62
N ASP A 584 6.78 -13.45 15.91
CA ASP A 584 6.52 -14.76 16.52
C ASP A 584 5.01 -14.93 16.70
N TYR A 585 4.47 -16.10 16.35
CA TYR A 585 3.07 -16.43 16.60
C TYR A 585 2.98 -17.53 17.64
N THR A 586 2.30 -17.25 18.75
CA THR A 586 2.05 -18.24 19.81
C THR A 586 0.56 -18.47 20.01
N VAL A 587 0.25 -19.52 20.76
CA VAL A 587 -1.10 -19.76 21.27
C VAL A 587 -1.13 -19.31 22.72
N GLU A 588 -2.03 -18.38 23.04
CA GLU A 588 -2.25 -17.91 24.40
C GLU A 588 -3.67 -18.22 24.84
N THR A 589 -3.82 -18.57 26.11
CA THR A 589 -5.13 -18.84 26.72
C THR A 589 -5.48 -17.70 27.68
N ASP A 590 -6.61 -17.05 27.44
CA ASP A 590 -7.24 -16.09 28.35
C ASP A 590 -8.64 -16.59 28.69
N GLY A 591 -8.94 -16.84 29.97
CA GLY A 591 -10.22 -17.48 30.28
C GLY A 591 -10.24 -18.95 29.86
N THR A 592 -11.31 -19.26 29.15
CA THR A 592 -11.55 -20.49 28.39
C THR A 592 -11.19 -20.32 26.91
N ASN A 593 -10.80 -19.10 26.49
CA ASN A 593 -10.53 -18.79 25.10
C ASN A 593 -9.06 -19.03 24.79
N THR A 594 -8.80 -19.82 23.76
CA THR A 594 -7.46 -20.04 23.23
C THR A 594 -7.36 -19.31 21.89
N ARG A 595 -6.35 -18.44 21.74
CA ARG A 595 -6.21 -17.57 20.57
C ARG A 595 -4.76 -17.53 20.11
N THR A 596 -4.57 -17.31 18.83
CA THR A 596 -3.24 -17.01 18.29
C THR A 596 -2.89 -15.56 18.58
N VAL A 597 -1.66 -15.30 19.00
CA VAL A 597 -1.14 -13.97 19.33
C VAL A 597 0.13 -13.74 18.53
N GLY A 598 0.18 -12.61 17.83
CA GLY A 598 1.38 -12.15 17.13
C GLY A 598 2.23 -11.28 18.03
N TRP A 599 3.55 -11.47 18.00
CA TRP A 599 4.51 -10.74 18.83
C TRP A 599 5.60 -10.12 17.95
N PHE A 600 5.77 -8.81 18.03
CA PHE A 600 6.85 -8.09 17.37
C PHE A 600 7.73 -7.38 18.41
N PRO A 601 9.03 -7.73 18.53
CA PRO A 601 9.90 -7.16 19.55
C PRO A 601 10.23 -5.69 19.25
N LEU A 602 10.27 -4.86 20.30
CA LEU A 602 10.71 -3.48 20.16
C LEU A 602 12.24 -3.34 20.21
N TYR A 603 12.91 -4.23 20.92
CA TYR A 603 14.37 -4.27 21.05
C TYR A 603 14.90 -5.68 20.87
N GLU A 604 16.16 -5.79 20.47
CA GLU A 604 16.89 -7.04 20.36
C GLU A 604 18.21 -6.97 21.11
N PRO A 605 18.79 -8.12 21.53
CA PRO A 605 20.10 -8.15 22.16
C PRO A 605 21.20 -7.62 21.23
N VAL A 606 22.14 -6.83 21.77
CA VAL A 606 23.37 -6.53 21.03
C VAL A 606 24.21 -7.81 20.97
N LEU A 607 24.62 -8.19 19.77
CA LEU A 607 25.42 -9.39 19.54
C LEU A 607 26.92 -9.07 19.49
N LYS A 608 27.73 -9.91 20.13
CA LYS A 608 29.19 -9.96 19.93
C LYS A 608 29.52 -11.27 19.22
N GLY A 609 29.75 -11.21 17.92
CA GLY A 609 29.78 -12.42 17.08
C GLY A 609 28.38 -13.02 16.93
N LYS A 610 28.21 -14.30 17.27
CA LYS A 610 26.92 -15.02 17.19
C LYS A 610 26.18 -15.12 18.53
N SER A 611 26.70 -14.49 19.59
CA SER A 611 26.15 -14.59 20.94
C SER A 611 25.77 -13.21 21.47
N PRO A 612 24.73 -13.11 22.31
CA PRO A 612 24.38 -11.85 22.95
C PRO A 612 25.48 -11.40 23.90
N VAL A 613 25.60 -10.08 24.10
CA VAL A 613 26.49 -9.51 25.11
C VAL A 613 25.91 -9.81 26.49
N MET A 614 26.61 -10.64 27.26
CA MET A 614 26.17 -11.06 28.59
C MET A 614 27.03 -10.42 29.70
N LYS A 615 26.41 -10.07 30.82
CA LYS A 615 27.06 -9.70 32.09
C LYS A 615 26.31 -10.38 33.23
N ALA A 616 27.05 -11.10 34.08
CA ALA A 616 26.46 -11.91 35.17
C ALA A 616 25.36 -12.87 34.69
N GLY A 617 25.56 -13.50 33.52
CA GLY A 617 24.60 -14.45 32.95
C GLY A 617 23.33 -13.81 32.36
N LYS A 618 23.22 -12.48 32.32
CA LYS A 618 22.08 -11.75 31.72
C LYS A 618 22.52 -10.91 30.53
N ILE A 619 21.61 -10.65 29.60
CA ILE A 619 21.84 -9.78 28.44
C ILE A 619 22.04 -8.36 28.95
N ALA A 620 23.22 -7.82 28.67
CA ALA A 620 23.71 -6.56 29.25
C ALA A 620 23.78 -5.42 28.23
N ALA A 621 23.22 -5.62 27.04
CA ALA A 621 23.08 -4.58 26.03
C ALA A 621 21.96 -4.96 25.05
N ILE A 622 21.17 -3.96 24.65
CA ILE A 622 20.09 -4.09 23.67
C ILE A 622 20.17 -2.97 22.65
N GLN A 623 19.57 -3.17 21.49
CA GLN A 623 19.41 -2.15 20.46
C GLN A 623 17.97 -2.14 19.91
N PRO A 624 17.48 -1.01 19.39
CA PRO A 624 16.17 -0.95 18.74
C PRO A 624 16.12 -1.89 17.54
N VAL A 625 15.06 -2.71 17.44
CA VAL A 625 14.80 -3.53 16.23
C VAL A 625 14.66 -2.63 15.02
N THR A 626 15.49 -2.83 14.01
CA THR A 626 15.47 -2.04 12.78
C THR A 626 14.85 -2.84 11.65
N VAL A 627 13.78 -2.30 11.05
CA VAL A 627 13.11 -2.91 9.90
C VAL A 627 13.61 -2.25 8.61
N GLY A 628 14.20 -3.06 7.74
CA GLY A 628 14.71 -2.70 6.41
C GLY A 628 13.80 -3.20 5.28
N PRO A 629 14.03 -2.77 4.02
CA PRO A 629 13.23 -3.16 2.86
C PRO A 629 13.10 -4.67 2.68
N ASP A 630 14.12 -5.44 3.06
CA ASP A 630 14.11 -6.89 2.96
C ASP A 630 13.10 -7.53 3.92
N ASN A 631 12.75 -6.86 5.03
CA ASN A 631 11.74 -7.34 5.98
C ASN A 631 10.30 -7.08 5.48
N ILE A 632 10.11 -6.48 4.31
CA ILE A 632 8.78 -6.31 3.68
C ILE A 632 8.58 -7.40 2.62
N ALA A 633 7.52 -8.19 2.81
CA ALA A 633 7.06 -9.21 1.87
C ALA A 633 6.64 -8.66 0.50
N ALA A 634 6.13 -7.42 0.47
CA ALA A 634 5.59 -6.70 -0.68
C ALA A 634 4.35 -7.37 -1.29
N TRP A 635 4.42 -8.58 -1.83
CA TRP A 635 3.36 -9.13 -2.69
C TRP A 635 2.23 -9.82 -1.93
N THR A 636 2.52 -10.23 -0.72
CA THR A 636 1.63 -10.90 0.22
C THR A 636 1.82 -10.28 1.60
N TRP A 637 0.89 -10.53 2.51
CA TRP A 637 1.03 -10.07 3.90
C TRP A 637 2.29 -10.65 4.56
N PHE A 638 2.65 -11.89 4.22
CA PHE A 638 3.84 -12.58 4.73
C PHE A 638 4.80 -12.93 3.62
N ALA A 639 6.10 -12.79 3.86
CA ALA A 639 7.11 -13.23 2.91
C ALA A 639 7.05 -14.76 2.79
N ASP A 640 7.20 -15.27 1.58
CA ASP A 640 7.21 -16.69 1.31
C ASP A 640 8.63 -17.24 1.49
N PRO A 641 8.85 -18.33 2.27
CA PRO A 641 10.16 -18.97 2.38
C PRO A 641 10.71 -19.47 1.04
N ASN A 642 9.84 -19.74 0.06
CA ASN A 642 10.22 -20.17 -1.27
C ASN A 642 10.15 -18.99 -2.26
N ALA A 643 11.24 -18.22 -2.32
CA ALA A 643 11.35 -17.09 -3.25
C ALA A 643 11.17 -17.49 -4.72
N ALA A 644 11.46 -18.74 -5.11
CA ALA A 644 11.24 -19.24 -6.46
C ALA A 644 9.75 -19.39 -6.82
N THR A 645 8.88 -19.51 -5.81
CA THR A 645 7.42 -19.55 -5.95
C THR A 645 6.74 -18.31 -5.40
N ALA A 646 7.47 -17.21 -5.14
CA ALA A 646 6.89 -15.94 -4.76
C ALA A 646 6.09 -15.38 -5.94
N LEU A 647 4.85 -15.84 -6.06
CA LEU A 647 3.92 -15.38 -7.06
C LEU A 647 3.27 -14.10 -6.55
N VAL A 648 3.26 -13.10 -7.41
CA VAL A 648 2.61 -11.81 -7.22
C VAL A 648 1.18 -11.96 -7.72
N PRO A 649 0.16 -11.81 -6.84
CA PRO A 649 -1.22 -11.69 -7.27
C PRO A 649 -1.37 -10.41 -8.08
N VAL A 650 -1.94 -10.52 -9.27
CA VAL A 650 -2.15 -9.37 -10.15
C VAL A 650 -3.54 -9.40 -10.78
N ILE A 651 -4.04 -8.21 -11.09
CA ILE A 651 -5.15 -8.00 -12.00
C ILE A 651 -4.60 -7.41 -13.28
N ARG A 652 -5.00 -7.97 -14.42
CA ARG A 652 -4.65 -7.35 -15.70
C ARG A 652 -5.77 -7.50 -16.74
N PRO A 653 -5.78 -6.65 -17.78
CA PRO A 653 -6.66 -6.83 -18.93
C PRO A 653 -6.52 -8.22 -19.57
N LYS A 654 -7.62 -8.96 -19.64
CA LYS A 654 -7.67 -10.27 -20.29
C LYS A 654 -7.59 -10.14 -21.82
N VAL A 655 -6.95 -11.11 -22.44
CA VAL A 655 -6.97 -11.37 -23.88
C VAL A 655 -8.31 -12.00 -24.26
N THR A 656 -9.35 -11.18 -24.43
CA THR A 656 -10.67 -11.65 -24.91
C THR A 656 -10.64 -12.00 -26.39
#